data_AF-A0A1Y4R4C7-F1
#
_entry.id   AF-A0A1Y4R4C7-F1
#
_cell.length_a   1.000
_cell.length_b   1.000
_cell.length_c   1.000
_cell.angle_alpha   90.00
_cell.angle_beta   90.00
_cell.angle_gamma   90.00
#
_symmetry.space_group_name_H-M   'P 1'
#
loop_
_entity.id
_entity.type
_entity.pdbx_description
1 polymer ?
#
loop_
_entity_poly.entity_id
_entity_poly.type
_entity_poly.pdbx_seq_one_letter_code
_entity_poly.pdbx_strand_id
1 'polypeptide(L)'
;MEKKITDIFGTLVFDEEVMEERLAKDTFRELQKTIKEGKSLNIKIANAVANAMKDWAVEHGATHYTHWFQPMTGVTAEKHDGFIGTNKNGKVILEFSGKELIKGEPDASSFPNGGLRATFEARGYTAWDPTSYAFIKNGVLCIPTAFCSYSGHALDKKTPLLRSMQAINKQALRILKLFGNENVKNVKTTVGPEQEYFLVDKKYYEQRKDLIYTGRTLFGAPSPKGQEMEDHYFGTIKSRVQEFMNDLNEELWKLGVLVKTEHNEVAPAQHELAPIFSTTNIATDHNQLTMELIQRIAKKHGLVALLHEKPFDGINGSGKHNNWSLSTDTGVNLLEPGDTPHENAQFLLFLCAVIKAADEHQDLLRLSVATAGNDHRLGANEAPPAIISVFLGDELAEILKAIEEDRPYDSKEKEVMKIGAHVLPKFPKDTTDRNRTSPFAFTGNKFEFRMPGSSSSIAGCNIVLNTVIADELKEFADILEKAPDFSSALHALIQGTIKEHKRIIFNGNGYDDSWVEEAKKRGLLNLRTTPDALPYFIKENNIELFKRHKVFDEEEVHSRYEIMMEEYVKILHIEALTMVNMSQKEILPAVSQYSYDLAQTCAMKTEVAKLENVYEKETLKDVSALLDQAFKATKHLDKVLKEAETIEDFEKAAFYYRDEVIPAMSALRTPCDELETLTAENVWPFPTYGKLLFGIL
;
A
#
# COMPACT_ATOMS: atom_id res chain seq x y z
N MET A 1 -35.50 -6.33 -12.86
CA MET A 1 -34.56 -6.13 -13.98
C MET A 1 -33.18 -6.07 -13.34
N GLU A 2 -32.34 -7.07 -13.56
CA GLU A 2 -30.92 -6.97 -13.18
C GLU A 2 -30.33 -5.74 -13.88
N LYS A 3 -29.66 -4.88 -13.12
CA LYS A 3 -28.99 -3.69 -13.67
C LYS A 3 -27.76 -4.14 -14.42
N LYS A 4 -27.55 -3.67 -15.65
CA LYS A 4 -26.30 -3.98 -16.37
C LYS A 4 -25.18 -3.16 -15.75
N ILE A 5 -23.96 -3.69 -15.73
CA ILE A 5 -22.77 -2.97 -15.25
C ILE A 5 -22.62 -1.63 -15.97
N THR A 6 -22.87 -1.62 -17.28
CA THR A 6 -22.84 -0.41 -18.12
C THR A 6 -23.83 0.67 -17.68
N ASP A 7 -24.93 0.30 -17.01
CA ASP A 7 -25.97 1.23 -16.58
C ASP A 7 -25.67 1.84 -15.21
N ILE A 8 -24.76 1.23 -14.43
CA ILE A 8 -24.38 1.71 -13.09
C ILE A 8 -22.97 2.30 -13.04
N PHE A 9 -22.12 1.97 -14.01
CA PHE A 9 -20.73 2.40 -14.01
C PHE A 9 -20.61 3.92 -14.06
N GLY A 10 -19.81 4.50 -13.17
CA GLY A 10 -19.55 5.96 -13.12
C GLY A 10 -20.75 6.81 -12.72
N THR A 11 -21.91 6.23 -12.40
CA THR A 11 -23.15 6.99 -12.11
C THR A 11 -23.05 7.93 -10.90
N LEU A 12 -22.07 7.73 -10.02
CA LEU A 12 -21.79 8.60 -8.88
C LEU A 12 -20.51 9.42 -9.07
N VAL A 13 -20.08 9.66 -10.32
CA VAL A 13 -18.89 10.45 -10.66
C VAL A 13 -19.27 11.63 -11.56
N PHE A 14 -18.77 12.82 -11.25
CA PHE A 14 -18.91 14.02 -12.07
C PHE A 14 -17.77 14.07 -13.11
N ASP A 15 -17.81 13.13 -14.04
CA ASP A 15 -16.78 12.90 -15.06
C ASP A 15 -16.89 13.84 -16.27
N GLU A 16 -16.10 13.58 -17.31
CA GLU A 16 -16.11 14.39 -18.55
C GLU A 16 -17.45 14.36 -19.29
N GLU A 17 -18.17 13.23 -19.29
CA GLU A 17 -19.46 13.11 -19.97
C GLU A 17 -20.51 13.95 -19.23
N VAL A 18 -20.58 13.81 -17.90
CA VAL A 18 -21.49 14.62 -17.07
C VAL A 18 -21.15 16.11 -17.16
N MET A 19 -19.86 16.45 -17.20
CA MET A 19 -19.41 17.83 -17.37
C MET A 19 -19.81 18.40 -18.75
N GLU A 20 -19.68 17.63 -19.83
CA GLU A 20 -20.05 18.06 -21.18
C GLU A 20 -21.56 18.27 -21.32
N GLU A 21 -22.37 17.41 -20.69
CA GLU A 21 -23.83 17.53 -20.69
C GLU A 21 -24.33 18.75 -19.93
N ARG A 22 -23.69 19.09 -18.80
CA ARG A 22 -24.19 20.11 -17.86
C ARG A 22 -23.57 21.49 -18.04
N LEU A 23 -22.36 21.58 -18.59
CA LEU A 23 -21.69 22.85 -18.79
C LEU A 23 -21.95 23.42 -20.19
N ALA A 24 -21.96 24.75 -20.30
CA ALA A 24 -21.96 25.38 -21.61
C ALA A 24 -20.71 24.97 -22.41
N LYS A 25 -20.86 24.71 -23.72
CA LYS A 25 -19.78 24.21 -24.60
C LYS A 25 -18.46 24.97 -24.47
N ASP A 26 -18.52 26.30 -24.38
CA ASP A 26 -17.32 27.13 -24.25
C ASP A 26 -16.67 26.98 -22.87
N THR A 27 -17.47 26.89 -21.80
CA THR A 27 -16.99 26.65 -20.43
C THR A 27 -16.33 25.28 -20.30
N PHE A 28 -16.92 24.23 -20.88
CA PHE A 28 -16.35 22.88 -20.88
C PHE A 28 -15.00 22.85 -21.63
N ARG A 29 -14.93 23.45 -22.82
CA ARG A 29 -13.68 23.54 -23.59
C ARG A 29 -12.59 24.30 -22.85
N GLU A 30 -12.94 25.40 -22.19
CA GLU A 30 -11.98 26.18 -21.39
C GLU A 30 -11.51 25.40 -20.16
N LEU A 31 -12.40 24.67 -19.49
CA LEU A 31 -12.06 23.77 -18.38
C LEU A 31 -11.09 22.67 -18.84
N GLN A 32 -11.42 21.94 -19.89
CA GLN A 32 -10.55 20.89 -20.45
C GLN A 32 -9.17 21.45 -20.85
N LYS A 33 -9.14 22.63 -21.45
CA LYS A 33 -7.88 23.30 -21.81
C LYS A 33 -7.07 23.63 -20.55
N THR A 34 -7.69 24.18 -19.52
CA THR A 34 -7.02 24.49 -18.25
C THR A 34 -6.46 23.25 -17.57
N ILE A 35 -7.20 22.13 -17.57
CA ILE A 35 -6.73 20.83 -17.03
C ILE A 35 -5.55 20.30 -17.84
N LYS A 36 -5.64 20.30 -19.18
CA LYS A 36 -4.57 19.81 -20.06
C LYS A 36 -3.30 20.67 -20.01
N GLU A 37 -3.45 21.99 -19.89
CA GLU A 37 -2.33 22.94 -19.85
C GLU A 37 -1.80 23.20 -18.44
N GLY A 38 -2.42 22.64 -17.38
CA GLY A 38 -2.03 22.84 -15.99
C GLY A 38 -2.14 24.30 -15.52
N LYS A 39 -3.10 25.06 -16.05
CA LYS A 39 -3.30 26.49 -15.73
C LYS A 39 -4.22 26.67 -14.51
N SER A 40 -4.20 27.86 -13.91
CA SER A 40 -5.13 28.21 -12.84
C SER A 40 -6.55 28.35 -13.36
N LEU A 41 -7.52 27.89 -12.58
CA LEU A 41 -8.93 27.95 -12.93
C LEU A 41 -9.47 29.39 -12.78
N ASN A 42 -10.08 29.91 -13.85
CA ASN A 42 -10.76 31.21 -13.80
C ASN A 42 -12.00 31.12 -12.90
N ILE A 43 -12.17 32.10 -11.99
CA ILE A 43 -13.30 32.14 -11.06
C ILE A 43 -14.68 32.09 -11.74
N LYS A 44 -14.79 32.60 -12.97
CA LYS A 44 -16.05 32.50 -13.75
C LYS A 44 -16.36 31.06 -14.12
N ILE A 45 -15.37 30.31 -14.59
CA ILE A 45 -15.49 28.88 -14.89
C ILE A 45 -15.78 28.12 -13.60
N ALA A 46 -15.04 28.42 -12.52
CA ALA A 46 -15.21 27.77 -11.23
C ALA A 46 -16.64 27.90 -10.69
N ASN A 47 -17.25 29.08 -10.80
CA ASN A 47 -18.64 29.28 -10.39
C ASN A 47 -19.62 28.48 -11.27
N ALA A 48 -19.36 28.38 -12.57
CA ALA A 48 -20.20 27.57 -13.47
C ALA A 48 -20.11 26.08 -13.12
N VAL A 49 -18.87 25.58 -12.91
CA VAL A 49 -18.61 24.19 -12.50
C VAL A 49 -19.21 23.90 -11.13
N ALA A 50 -19.01 24.76 -10.14
CA ALA A 50 -19.57 24.57 -8.79
C ALA A 50 -21.10 24.47 -8.83
N ASN A 51 -21.78 25.36 -9.56
CA ASN A 51 -23.24 25.29 -9.68
C ASN A 51 -23.69 23.99 -10.35
N ALA A 52 -23.06 23.60 -11.47
CA ALA A 52 -23.40 22.36 -12.18
C ALA A 52 -23.15 21.11 -11.32
N MET A 53 -22.03 21.08 -10.59
CA MET A 53 -21.65 20.00 -9.69
C MET A 53 -22.60 19.88 -8.50
N LYS A 54 -23.02 21.02 -7.91
CA LYS A 54 -24.03 21.05 -6.84
C LYS A 54 -25.38 20.55 -7.33
N ASP A 55 -25.87 21.06 -8.46
CA ASP A 55 -27.18 20.66 -8.99
C ASP A 55 -27.18 19.15 -9.31
N TRP A 56 -26.12 18.65 -9.96
CA TRP A 56 -25.92 17.21 -10.16
C TRP A 56 -25.90 16.42 -8.84
N ALA A 57 -25.17 16.90 -7.83
CA ALA A 57 -25.07 16.20 -6.56
C ALA A 57 -26.41 16.15 -5.81
N VAL A 58 -27.16 17.25 -5.80
CA VAL A 58 -28.48 17.33 -5.17
C VAL A 58 -29.49 16.43 -5.87
N GLU A 59 -29.44 16.32 -7.21
CA GLU A 59 -30.27 15.36 -7.96
C GLU A 59 -30.02 13.90 -7.55
N HIS A 60 -28.78 13.58 -7.16
CA HIS A 60 -28.38 12.28 -6.61
C HIS A 60 -28.60 12.16 -5.10
N GLY A 61 -29.31 13.13 -4.49
CA GLY A 61 -29.67 13.13 -3.07
C GLY A 61 -28.57 13.62 -2.14
N ALA A 62 -27.49 14.21 -2.65
CA ALA A 62 -26.46 14.78 -1.81
C ALA A 62 -26.97 16.02 -1.07
N THR A 63 -26.65 16.11 0.22
CA THR A 63 -27.05 17.24 1.08
C THR A 63 -25.86 18.08 1.53
N HIS A 64 -24.66 17.50 1.46
CA HIS A 64 -23.41 18.11 1.88
C HIS A 64 -22.37 17.97 0.78
N TYR A 65 -21.32 18.77 0.88
CA TYR A 65 -20.07 18.58 0.14
C TYR A 65 -18.89 18.49 1.11
N THR A 66 -17.78 17.98 0.63
CA THR A 66 -16.53 17.90 1.37
C THR A 66 -15.33 18.03 0.45
N HIS A 67 -14.30 18.70 0.95
CA HIS A 67 -12.95 18.59 0.40
C HIS A 67 -12.37 17.27 0.91
N TRP A 68 -12.23 16.30 0.00
CA TRP A 68 -11.71 14.97 0.28
C TRP A 68 -10.20 14.98 0.01
N PHE A 69 -9.39 14.72 1.04
CA PHE A 69 -7.93 14.77 0.93
C PHE A 69 -7.26 13.65 1.73
N GLN A 70 -5.98 13.40 1.45
CA GLN A 70 -5.19 12.35 2.05
C GLN A 70 -4.04 12.96 2.89
N PRO A 71 -4.27 13.30 4.17
CA PRO A 71 -3.21 13.79 5.04
C PRO A 71 -2.10 12.74 5.26
N MET A 72 -1.05 13.16 5.95
CA MET A 72 0.13 12.31 6.23
C MET A 72 -0.17 11.02 6.99
N THR A 73 -1.32 10.91 7.67
CA THR A 73 -1.79 9.70 8.35
C THR A 73 -2.09 8.51 7.42
N GLY A 74 -2.10 8.72 6.10
CA GLY A 74 -2.29 7.63 5.12
C GLY A 74 -3.75 7.20 4.89
N VAL A 75 -4.69 7.71 5.68
CA VAL A 75 -6.14 7.57 5.51
C VAL A 75 -6.75 8.88 5.03
N THR A 76 -7.91 8.82 4.38
CA THR A 76 -8.60 10.02 3.89
C THR A 76 -9.29 10.80 5.00
N ALA A 77 -9.35 12.13 4.85
CA ALA A 77 -10.04 13.03 5.77
C ALA A 77 -11.15 13.82 5.04
N GLU A 78 -12.22 14.09 5.77
CA GLU A 78 -13.42 14.78 5.28
C GLU A 78 -13.97 15.72 6.36
N LYS A 79 -14.43 16.89 5.91
CA LYS A 79 -15.30 17.79 6.68
C LYS A 79 -16.55 18.05 5.87
N HIS A 80 -17.72 17.72 6.40
CA HIS A 80 -18.99 17.83 5.67
C HIS A 80 -19.62 19.20 5.91
N ASP A 81 -19.69 20.01 4.86
CA ASP A 81 -20.35 21.31 4.85
C ASP A 81 -21.67 21.17 4.08
N GLY A 82 -22.78 21.64 4.67
CA GLY A 82 -24.09 21.56 4.03
C GLY A 82 -24.21 22.57 2.89
N PHE A 83 -24.94 22.23 1.82
CA PHE A 83 -25.26 23.19 0.76
C PHE A 83 -26.23 24.30 1.23
N ILE A 84 -26.79 24.17 2.44
CA ILE A 84 -27.84 25.03 2.95
C ILE A 84 -27.31 26.42 3.31
N GLY A 85 -27.90 27.44 2.69
CA GLY A 85 -27.64 28.85 2.96
C GLY A 85 -28.94 29.64 3.10
N THR A 86 -28.83 30.92 3.43
CA THR A 86 -29.98 31.84 3.50
C THR A 86 -29.77 33.02 2.56
N ASN A 87 -30.76 33.30 1.73
CA ASN A 87 -30.72 34.53 0.93
C ASN A 87 -30.96 35.78 1.81
N LYS A 88 -30.81 36.98 1.23
CA LYS A 88 -30.99 38.27 1.92
C LYS A 88 -32.35 38.44 2.60
N ASN A 89 -33.35 37.67 2.19
CA ASN A 89 -34.72 37.71 2.73
C ASN A 89 -34.98 36.61 3.77
N GLY A 90 -33.97 35.86 4.19
CA GLY A 90 -34.08 34.77 5.16
C GLY A 90 -34.68 33.48 4.60
N LYS A 91 -34.90 33.36 3.29
CA LYS A 91 -35.36 32.11 2.66
C LYS A 91 -34.18 31.16 2.46
N VAL A 92 -34.39 29.89 2.81
CA VAL A 92 -33.44 28.81 2.59
C VAL A 92 -33.18 28.62 1.09
N ILE A 93 -31.91 28.53 0.72
CA ILE A 93 -31.42 28.23 -0.63
C ILE A 93 -30.31 27.18 -0.54
N LEU A 94 -30.02 26.51 -1.66
CA LEU A 94 -28.84 25.66 -1.80
C LEU A 94 -27.77 26.40 -2.60
N GLU A 95 -26.63 26.66 -1.98
CA GLU A 95 -25.51 27.37 -2.56
C GLU A 95 -24.22 26.55 -2.50
N PHE A 96 -23.43 26.69 -3.56
CA PHE A 96 -22.07 26.18 -3.64
C PHE A 96 -21.32 27.04 -4.65
N SER A 97 -20.35 27.79 -4.17
CA SER A 97 -19.64 28.79 -4.96
C SER A 97 -18.34 28.24 -5.54
N GLY A 98 -17.86 28.86 -6.62
CA GLY A 98 -16.54 28.55 -7.18
C GLY A 98 -15.40 28.81 -6.20
N LYS A 99 -15.59 29.69 -5.20
CA LYS A 99 -14.61 29.91 -4.14
C LYS A 99 -14.49 28.68 -3.23
N GLU A 100 -15.63 28.13 -2.82
CA GLU A 100 -15.70 26.91 -1.99
C GLU A 100 -15.25 25.67 -2.77
N LEU A 101 -15.46 25.63 -4.09
CA LEU A 101 -14.91 24.58 -4.95
C LEU A 101 -13.39 24.64 -5.02
N ILE A 102 -12.82 25.80 -5.37
CA ILE A 102 -11.36 25.93 -5.57
C ILE A 102 -10.61 25.71 -4.26
N LYS A 103 -11.16 26.19 -3.13
CA LYS A 103 -10.45 26.28 -1.87
C LYS A 103 -11.34 25.96 -0.66
N GLY A 104 -10.85 25.08 0.20
CA GLY A 104 -11.35 24.90 1.57
C GLY A 104 -10.36 25.39 2.62
N GLU A 105 -10.85 25.55 3.85
CA GLU A 105 -10.04 25.94 5.03
C GLU A 105 -10.32 24.96 6.18
N PRO A 106 -9.66 23.79 6.21
CA PRO A 106 -9.73 22.89 7.36
C PRO A 106 -8.76 23.30 8.48
N ASP A 107 -9.00 22.79 9.68
CA ASP A 107 -8.03 22.85 10.78
C ASP A 107 -6.91 21.83 10.54
N ALA A 108 -5.70 22.34 10.35
CA ALA A 108 -4.50 21.57 10.08
C ALA A 108 -3.69 21.25 11.35
N SER A 109 -4.05 21.78 12.53
CA SER A 109 -3.31 21.52 13.78
C SER A 109 -3.44 20.09 14.29
N SER A 110 -4.55 19.42 13.96
CA SER A 110 -4.86 18.06 14.42
C SER A 110 -4.25 16.96 13.55
N PHE A 111 -3.62 17.32 12.42
CA PHE A 111 -2.93 16.35 11.56
C PHE A 111 -1.43 16.32 11.88
N PRO A 112 -0.78 15.15 11.74
CA PRO A 112 0.67 15.04 11.88
C PRO A 112 1.37 16.00 10.94
N ASN A 113 2.26 16.83 11.50
CA ASN A 113 2.96 17.88 10.76
C ASN A 113 4.46 17.95 11.06
N GLY A 114 5.00 17.09 11.95
CA GLY A 114 6.46 16.94 12.17
C GLY A 114 7.17 18.27 12.39
N GLY A 115 6.66 19.08 13.32
CA GLY A 115 7.23 20.39 13.64
C GLY A 115 7.03 21.50 12.60
N LEU A 116 6.44 21.24 11.42
CA LEU A 116 6.16 22.27 10.40
C LEU A 116 5.16 23.33 10.86
N ARG A 117 4.48 23.08 11.99
CA ARG A 117 3.54 24.03 12.60
C ARG A 117 3.68 24.05 14.11
N ALA A 118 3.58 25.24 14.67
CA ALA A 118 3.39 25.38 16.11
C ALA A 118 1.98 24.92 16.50
N THR A 119 1.83 24.32 17.69
CA THR A 119 0.57 23.75 18.20
C THR A 119 -0.58 24.75 18.32
N PHE A 120 -0.31 26.06 18.36
CA PHE A 120 -1.34 27.10 18.41
C PHE A 120 -1.79 27.60 17.02
N GLU A 121 -1.14 27.15 15.95
CA GLU A 121 -1.47 27.56 14.58
C GLU A 121 -2.36 26.50 13.92
N ALA A 122 -3.63 26.86 13.66
CA ALA A 122 -4.65 25.92 13.17
C ALA A 122 -4.89 25.98 11.65
N ARG A 123 -4.69 27.12 10.98
CA ARG A 123 -5.10 27.29 9.58
C ARG A 123 -4.33 26.40 8.57
N GLY A 124 -5.03 25.59 7.79
CA GLY A 124 -4.53 24.95 6.57
C GLY A 124 -5.45 25.22 5.38
N TYR A 125 -5.05 24.79 4.19
CA TYR A 125 -5.83 25.02 2.97
C TYR A 125 -5.95 23.73 2.16
N THR A 126 -7.16 23.47 1.67
CA THR A 126 -7.36 22.49 0.60
C THR A 126 -7.52 23.19 -0.73
N ALA A 127 -7.01 22.57 -1.80
CA ALA A 127 -7.12 23.06 -3.17
C ALA A 127 -7.64 21.93 -4.06
N TRP A 128 -8.70 22.20 -4.83
CA TRP A 128 -9.28 21.20 -5.74
C TRP A 128 -8.25 20.74 -6.78
N ASP A 129 -8.12 19.41 -6.91
CA ASP A 129 -7.41 18.76 -8.01
C ASP A 129 -8.40 18.43 -9.14
N PRO A 130 -8.43 19.21 -10.24
CA PRO A 130 -9.34 18.96 -11.35
C PRO A 130 -8.91 17.79 -12.25
N THR A 131 -7.77 17.14 -11.95
CA THR A 131 -7.31 15.94 -12.66
C THR A 131 -7.86 14.64 -12.05
N SER A 132 -8.60 14.75 -10.94
CA SER A 132 -9.40 13.69 -10.34
C SER A 132 -10.86 14.16 -10.23
N TYR A 133 -11.79 13.32 -10.67
CA TYR A 133 -13.20 13.71 -10.75
C TYR A 133 -13.85 13.75 -9.37
N ALA A 134 -14.75 14.72 -9.16
CA ALA A 134 -15.60 14.72 -7.97
C ALA A 134 -16.57 13.55 -8.02
N PHE A 135 -16.94 13.01 -6.87
CA PHE A 135 -17.81 11.84 -6.78
C PHE A 135 -18.78 11.97 -5.60
N ILE A 136 -19.82 11.16 -5.58
CA ILE A 136 -20.79 11.12 -4.47
C ILE A 136 -20.60 9.84 -3.67
N LYS A 137 -20.38 10.01 -2.37
CA LYS A 137 -20.27 8.91 -1.42
C LYS A 137 -21.11 9.23 -0.20
N ASN A 138 -21.96 8.30 0.23
CA ASN A 138 -22.82 8.43 1.41
C ASN A 138 -23.70 9.71 1.43
N GLY A 139 -24.18 10.17 0.27
CA GLY A 139 -25.00 11.39 0.18
C GLY A 139 -24.20 12.69 0.37
N VAL A 140 -22.88 12.63 0.15
CA VAL A 140 -21.97 13.78 0.22
C VAL A 140 -21.22 13.88 -1.11
N LEU A 141 -21.14 15.09 -1.67
CA LEU A 141 -20.27 15.42 -2.79
C LEU A 141 -18.82 15.51 -2.30
N CYS A 142 -17.98 14.57 -2.70
CA CYS A 142 -16.56 14.53 -2.38
C CYS A 142 -15.74 15.17 -3.51
N ILE A 143 -14.95 16.18 -3.16
CA ILE A 143 -14.11 16.94 -4.09
C ILE A 143 -12.64 16.57 -3.81
N PRO A 144 -11.96 15.83 -4.69
CA PRO A 144 -10.56 15.46 -4.49
C PRO A 144 -9.66 16.68 -4.40
N THR A 145 -8.91 16.80 -3.31
CA THR A 145 -8.13 18.01 -3.01
C THR A 145 -6.72 17.70 -2.53
N ALA A 146 -5.81 18.60 -2.86
CA ALA A 146 -4.50 18.72 -2.25
C ALA A 146 -4.61 19.53 -0.94
N PHE A 147 -3.80 19.21 0.06
CA PHE A 147 -3.82 19.84 1.38
C PHE A 147 -2.44 20.36 1.79
N CYS A 148 -2.38 21.64 2.14
CA CYS A 148 -1.15 22.33 2.50
C CYS A 148 -1.28 23.17 3.78
N SER A 149 -0.13 23.44 4.41
CA SER A 149 0.01 24.32 5.56
C SER A 149 -0.26 25.77 5.19
N TYR A 150 -0.39 26.64 6.19
CA TYR A 150 -0.45 28.08 5.99
C TYR A 150 0.79 28.64 5.25
N SER A 151 1.97 28.07 5.49
CA SER A 151 3.24 28.42 4.83
C SER A 151 3.39 27.85 3.42
N GLY A 152 2.50 26.94 2.99
CA GLY A 152 2.51 26.33 1.67
C GLY A 152 3.19 24.97 1.58
N HIS A 153 3.66 24.41 2.70
CA HIS A 153 4.23 23.05 2.76
C HIS A 153 3.14 21.99 2.57
N ALA A 154 3.46 20.90 1.88
CA ALA A 154 2.56 19.78 1.63
C ALA A 154 2.36 18.95 2.91
N LEU A 155 1.14 19.01 3.46
CA LEU A 155 0.70 18.21 4.62
C LEU A 155 -0.07 16.96 4.19
N ASP A 156 0.09 16.55 2.94
CA ASP A 156 -0.66 15.49 2.31
C ASP A 156 0.21 14.57 1.45
N LYS A 157 -0.41 13.50 0.95
CA LYS A 157 0.22 12.57 0.00
C LYS A 157 -0.06 12.95 -1.46
N LYS A 158 -1.06 13.78 -1.73
CA LYS A 158 -1.49 14.17 -3.08
C LYS A 158 -0.54 15.18 -3.73
N THR A 159 -0.18 16.25 -3.02
CA THR A 159 0.69 17.30 -3.57
C THR A 159 2.04 16.75 -4.04
N PRO A 160 2.78 15.95 -3.24
CA PRO A 160 4.06 15.39 -3.66
C PRO A 160 3.90 14.37 -4.79
N LEU A 161 2.78 13.62 -4.83
CA LEU A 161 2.50 12.69 -5.92
C LEU A 161 2.37 13.45 -7.24
N LEU A 162 1.57 14.52 -7.28
CA LEU A 162 1.42 15.36 -8.46
C LEU A 162 2.75 16.00 -8.89
N ARG A 163 3.56 16.49 -7.94
CA ARG A 163 4.91 17.03 -8.23
C ARG A 163 5.82 15.95 -8.84
N SER A 164 5.81 14.72 -8.31
CA SER A 164 6.61 13.61 -8.83
C SER A 164 6.19 13.20 -10.25
N MET A 165 4.88 13.22 -10.54
CA MET A 165 4.34 12.95 -11.88
C MET A 165 4.76 14.04 -12.87
N GLN A 166 4.82 15.30 -12.44
CA GLN A 166 5.34 16.40 -13.26
C GLN A 166 6.85 16.26 -13.52
N ALA A 167 7.62 15.85 -12.52
CA ALA A 167 9.06 15.63 -12.64
C ALA A 167 9.36 14.57 -13.70
N ILE A 168 8.75 13.38 -13.60
CA ILE A 168 8.99 12.30 -14.56
C ILE A 168 8.48 12.65 -15.96
N ASN A 169 7.32 13.30 -16.07
CA ASN A 169 6.79 13.79 -17.35
C ASN A 169 7.80 14.70 -18.06
N LYS A 170 8.34 15.69 -17.33
CA LYS A 170 9.31 16.65 -17.88
C LYS A 170 10.54 15.95 -18.46
N GLN A 171 11.11 14.99 -17.74
CA GLN A 171 12.35 14.34 -18.17
C GLN A 171 12.08 13.29 -19.25
N ALA A 172 10.99 12.53 -19.16
CA ALA A 172 10.56 11.62 -20.21
C ALA A 172 10.31 12.35 -21.54
N LEU A 173 9.69 13.54 -21.53
CA LEU A 173 9.50 14.35 -22.74
C LEU A 173 10.82 14.83 -23.37
N ARG A 174 11.87 15.08 -22.57
CA ARG A 174 13.20 15.41 -23.12
C ARG A 174 13.78 14.23 -23.89
N ILE A 175 13.73 13.05 -23.28
CA ILE A 175 14.16 11.81 -23.93
C ILE A 175 13.37 11.54 -25.21
N LEU A 176 12.03 11.61 -25.16
CA LEU A 176 11.19 11.32 -26.32
C LEU A 176 11.45 12.24 -27.52
N LYS A 177 11.81 13.51 -27.28
CA LYS A 177 12.21 14.44 -28.35
C LYS A 177 13.48 13.99 -29.06
N LEU A 178 14.43 13.40 -28.35
CA LEU A 178 15.66 12.86 -28.94
C LEU A 178 15.38 11.67 -29.88
N PHE A 179 14.33 10.90 -29.59
CA PHE A 179 13.83 9.82 -30.46
C PHE A 179 12.89 10.30 -31.58
N GLY A 180 12.72 11.63 -31.77
CA GLY A 180 11.89 12.19 -32.84
C GLY A 180 10.39 12.23 -32.55
N ASN A 181 9.95 11.95 -31.32
CA ASN A 181 8.54 11.96 -30.94
C ASN A 181 8.01 13.37 -30.61
N GLU A 182 8.00 14.29 -31.58
CA GLU A 182 7.60 15.70 -31.35
C GLU A 182 6.10 15.91 -31.08
N ASN A 183 5.27 14.94 -31.45
CA ASN A 183 3.82 15.00 -31.28
C ASN A 183 3.37 14.69 -29.85
N VAL A 184 4.20 14.02 -29.06
CA VAL A 184 3.89 13.69 -27.65
C VAL A 184 3.95 14.97 -26.82
N LYS A 185 2.86 15.29 -26.11
CA LYS A 185 2.78 16.50 -25.26
C LYS A 185 2.84 16.18 -23.78
N ASN A 186 2.56 14.94 -23.40
CA ASN A 186 2.53 14.52 -22.01
C ASN A 186 2.87 13.04 -21.88
N VAL A 187 3.59 12.69 -20.82
CA VAL A 187 3.83 11.32 -20.35
C VAL A 187 3.23 11.20 -18.96
N LYS A 188 2.36 10.21 -18.77
CA LYS A 188 1.72 9.92 -17.50
C LYS A 188 2.20 8.58 -16.98
N THR A 189 2.39 8.48 -15.69
CA THR A 189 2.55 7.20 -15.02
C THR A 189 1.19 6.54 -14.81
N THR A 190 1.16 5.22 -14.92
CA THR A 190 -0.04 4.40 -14.72
C THR A 190 0.22 3.36 -13.64
N VAL A 191 -0.82 3.06 -12.85
CA VAL A 191 -0.75 2.09 -11.75
C VAL A 191 -2.00 1.22 -11.72
N GLY A 192 -1.81 -0.09 -11.62
CA GLY A 192 -2.83 -1.07 -11.25
C GLY A 192 -2.51 -1.71 -9.89
N PRO A 193 -3.12 -1.25 -8.79
CA PRO A 193 -2.84 -1.79 -7.47
C PRO A 193 -3.64 -3.07 -7.19
N GLU A 194 -2.98 -4.15 -6.81
CA GLU A 194 -3.61 -5.39 -6.34
C GLU A 194 -3.82 -5.28 -4.83
N GLN A 195 -5.07 -5.37 -4.34
CA GLN A 195 -5.40 -5.15 -2.93
C GLN A 195 -5.72 -6.48 -2.24
N GLU A 196 -4.82 -6.95 -1.39
CA GLU A 196 -5.08 -8.09 -0.51
C GLU A 196 -5.68 -7.66 0.82
N TYR A 197 -6.49 -8.54 1.42
CA TYR A 197 -7.12 -8.34 2.73
C TYR A 197 -7.61 -9.67 3.32
N PHE A 198 -7.82 -9.69 4.64
CA PHE A 198 -8.50 -10.80 5.31
C PHE A 198 -9.94 -10.44 5.66
N LEU A 199 -10.84 -11.42 5.64
CA LEU A 199 -12.18 -11.31 6.22
C LEU A 199 -12.29 -12.17 7.47
N VAL A 200 -12.89 -11.64 8.52
CA VAL A 200 -13.24 -12.38 9.73
C VAL A 200 -14.71 -12.22 10.06
N ASP A 201 -15.30 -13.23 10.69
CA ASP A 201 -16.66 -13.10 11.22
C ASP A 201 -16.68 -12.01 12.32
N LYS A 202 -17.60 -11.05 12.19
CA LYS A 202 -17.72 -9.93 13.12
C LYS A 202 -17.91 -10.39 14.57
N LYS A 203 -18.62 -11.50 14.79
CA LYS A 203 -18.83 -12.07 16.13
C LYS A 203 -17.51 -12.44 16.80
N TYR A 204 -16.56 -13.02 16.06
CA TYR A 204 -15.27 -13.41 16.62
C TYR A 204 -14.32 -12.22 16.75
N TYR A 205 -14.37 -11.28 15.79
CA TYR A 205 -13.64 -10.03 15.86
C TYR A 205 -13.98 -9.21 17.12
N GLU A 206 -15.26 -9.08 17.45
CA GLU A 206 -15.72 -8.30 18.62
C GLU A 206 -15.22 -8.87 19.97
N GLN A 207 -14.76 -10.12 19.99
CA GLN A 207 -14.19 -10.78 21.18
C GLN A 207 -12.65 -10.67 21.25
N ARG A 208 -12.01 -10.00 20.28
CA ARG A 208 -10.55 -9.89 20.17
C ARG A 208 -10.11 -8.43 20.25
N LYS A 209 -9.76 -7.98 21.46
CA LYS A 209 -9.33 -6.59 21.70
C LYS A 209 -8.08 -6.22 20.92
N ASP A 210 -7.16 -7.17 20.74
CA ASP A 210 -5.99 -7.00 19.88
C ASP A 210 -6.41 -6.68 18.45
N LEU A 211 -7.28 -7.47 17.82
CA LEU A 211 -7.79 -7.15 16.48
C LEU A 211 -8.48 -5.78 16.42
N ILE A 212 -9.24 -5.41 17.46
CA ILE A 212 -9.97 -4.13 17.51
C ILE A 212 -9.02 -2.93 17.62
N TYR A 213 -7.97 -3.03 18.43
CA TYR A 213 -7.08 -1.91 18.72
C TYR A 213 -5.89 -1.82 17.78
N THR A 214 -5.45 -2.94 17.21
CA THR A 214 -4.19 -3.01 16.45
C THR A 214 -4.37 -3.52 15.03
N GLY A 215 -5.53 -4.08 14.70
CA GLY A 215 -5.79 -4.67 13.37
C GLY A 215 -5.09 -6.02 13.13
N ARG A 216 -4.36 -6.54 14.12
CA ARG A 216 -3.69 -7.84 14.08
C ARG A 216 -3.82 -8.59 15.41
N THR A 217 -3.60 -9.89 15.37
CA THR A 217 -3.55 -10.70 16.57
C THR A 217 -2.19 -10.54 17.25
N LEU A 218 -2.18 -10.31 18.56
CA LEU A 218 -0.96 -10.23 19.37
C LEU A 218 -0.66 -11.53 20.12
N PHE A 219 -1.68 -12.38 20.28
CA PHE A 219 -1.61 -13.74 20.78
C PHE A 219 -2.38 -14.66 19.83
N GLY A 220 -2.00 -15.93 19.78
CA GLY A 220 -2.72 -16.93 19.01
C GLY A 220 -1.83 -18.10 18.64
N ALA A 221 -2.16 -19.27 19.18
CA ALA A 221 -1.55 -20.51 18.75
C ALA A 221 -1.96 -20.87 17.31
N PRO A 222 -1.04 -21.44 16.51
CA PRO A 222 -1.37 -21.97 15.19
C PRO A 222 -2.50 -23.02 15.26
N SER A 223 -3.45 -22.96 14.33
CA SER A 223 -4.49 -23.98 14.22
C SER A 223 -3.95 -25.26 13.56
N PRO A 224 -4.52 -26.46 13.86
CA PRO A 224 -4.08 -27.70 13.23
C PRO A 224 -4.19 -27.74 11.69
N LYS A 225 -5.12 -26.96 11.13
CA LYS A 225 -5.16 -26.62 9.71
C LYS A 225 -4.77 -25.15 9.58
N GLY A 226 -3.74 -24.84 8.81
CA GLY A 226 -3.36 -23.51 8.38
C GLY A 226 -3.55 -23.39 6.88
N GLN A 227 -2.45 -23.20 6.16
CA GLN A 227 -2.40 -23.03 4.70
C GLN A 227 -1.71 -24.19 3.97
N GLU A 228 -1.38 -25.28 4.67
CA GLU A 228 -0.50 -26.37 4.19
C GLU A 228 -1.09 -27.14 3.00
N MET A 229 -2.40 -27.04 2.79
CA MET A 229 -3.10 -27.71 1.68
C MET A 229 -3.10 -26.89 0.39
N GLU A 230 -2.78 -25.58 0.47
CA GLU A 230 -2.84 -24.64 -0.67
C GLU A 230 -4.21 -24.67 -1.40
N ASP A 231 -5.26 -25.10 -0.70
CA ASP A 231 -6.60 -25.40 -1.25
C ASP A 231 -7.51 -24.16 -1.32
N HIS A 232 -7.08 -23.07 -0.67
CA HIS A 232 -7.81 -21.80 -0.67
C HIS A 232 -7.52 -20.98 -1.93
N TYR A 233 -6.28 -21.01 -2.45
CA TYR A 233 -5.88 -20.21 -3.62
C TYR A 233 -6.66 -20.61 -4.87
N PHE A 234 -7.39 -19.66 -5.47
CA PHE A 234 -8.39 -19.92 -6.53
C PHE A 234 -9.43 -21.01 -6.19
N GLY A 235 -9.58 -21.35 -4.90
CA GLY A 235 -10.60 -22.23 -4.39
C GLY A 235 -11.99 -21.59 -4.51
N THR A 236 -13.02 -22.37 -4.19
CA THR A 236 -14.40 -21.86 -4.20
C THR A 236 -14.60 -20.77 -3.16
N ILE A 237 -15.09 -19.60 -3.60
CA ILE A 237 -15.44 -18.50 -2.70
C ILE A 237 -16.73 -18.87 -1.96
N LYS A 238 -16.72 -18.73 -0.62
CA LYS A 238 -17.89 -19.02 0.22
C LYS A 238 -19.03 -18.05 -0.10
N SER A 239 -20.28 -18.53 -0.06
CA SER A 239 -21.45 -17.74 -0.49
C SER A 239 -21.56 -16.37 0.18
N ARG A 240 -21.36 -16.29 1.50
CA ARG A 240 -21.38 -15.02 2.24
C ARG A 240 -20.25 -14.06 1.85
N VAL A 241 -19.07 -14.59 1.49
CA VAL A 241 -17.97 -13.78 0.96
C VAL A 241 -18.30 -13.29 -0.45
N GLN A 242 -18.89 -14.14 -1.28
CA GLN A 242 -19.31 -13.77 -2.63
C GLN A 242 -20.39 -12.67 -2.61
N GLU A 243 -21.36 -12.74 -1.70
CA GLU A 243 -22.37 -11.69 -1.51
C GLU A 243 -21.72 -10.35 -1.13
N PHE A 244 -20.73 -10.37 -0.22
CA PHE A 244 -19.92 -9.19 0.10
C PHE A 244 -19.17 -8.63 -1.11
N MET A 245 -18.50 -9.50 -1.88
CA MET A 245 -17.72 -9.12 -3.06
C MET A 245 -18.60 -8.53 -4.17
N ASN A 246 -19.79 -9.10 -4.38
CA ASN A 246 -20.77 -8.58 -5.34
C ASN A 246 -21.19 -7.15 -4.99
N ASP A 247 -21.55 -6.90 -3.73
CA ASP A 247 -21.91 -5.56 -3.25
C ASP A 247 -20.74 -4.57 -3.35
N LEU A 248 -19.52 -5.05 -3.05
CA LEU A 248 -18.30 -4.25 -3.17
C LEU A 248 -18.06 -3.82 -4.62
N ASN A 249 -18.17 -4.76 -5.56
CA ASN A 249 -18.02 -4.48 -6.98
C ASN A 249 -19.05 -3.47 -7.48
N GLU A 250 -20.33 -3.63 -7.12
CA GLU A 250 -21.38 -2.69 -7.51
C GLU A 250 -21.09 -1.27 -7.01
N GLU A 251 -20.67 -1.11 -5.75
CA GLU A 251 -20.36 0.21 -5.19
C GLU A 251 -19.11 0.83 -5.82
N LEU A 252 -18.09 0.02 -6.12
CA LEU A 252 -16.87 0.47 -6.80
C LEU A 252 -17.14 0.87 -8.25
N TRP A 253 -17.95 0.11 -8.99
CA TRP A 253 -18.35 0.45 -10.36
C TRP A 253 -19.15 1.76 -10.41
N LYS A 254 -20.05 2.01 -9.45
CA LYS A 254 -20.76 3.31 -9.34
C LYS A 254 -19.81 4.49 -9.18
N LEU A 255 -18.67 4.29 -8.52
CA LEU A 255 -17.61 5.28 -8.35
C LEU A 255 -16.57 5.29 -9.50
N GLY A 256 -16.83 4.57 -10.60
CA GLY A 256 -15.95 4.57 -11.77
C GLY A 256 -14.66 3.74 -11.59
N VAL A 257 -14.56 2.92 -10.54
CA VAL A 257 -13.42 2.03 -10.33
C VAL A 257 -13.59 0.79 -11.19
N LEU A 258 -12.65 0.54 -12.10
CA LEU A 258 -12.66 -0.59 -13.04
C LEU A 258 -12.20 -1.90 -12.37
N VAL A 259 -12.88 -2.34 -11.31
CA VAL A 259 -12.59 -3.63 -10.68
C VAL A 259 -12.77 -4.76 -11.68
N LYS A 260 -11.74 -5.60 -11.82
CA LYS A 260 -11.66 -6.62 -12.86
C LYS A 260 -11.54 -8.03 -12.31
N THR A 261 -10.78 -8.19 -11.23
CA THR A 261 -10.41 -9.49 -10.68
C THR A 261 -10.71 -9.52 -9.20
N GLU A 262 -11.25 -10.65 -8.74
CA GLU A 262 -11.37 -11.03 -7.34
C GLU A 262 -11.11 -12.53 -7.19
N HIS A 263 -10.46 -12.94 -6.12
CA HIS A 263 -10.28 -14.35 -5.78
C HIS A 263 -9.89 -14.55 -4.31
N ASN A 264 -9.90 -15.82 -3.89
CA ASN A 264 -9.23 -16.24 -2.67
C ASN A 264 -7.71 -16.25 -2.87
N GLU A 265 -7.00 -15.79 -1.85
CA GLU A 265 -5.55 -15.81 -1.78
C GLU A 265 -5.03 -17.12 -1.17
N VAL A 266 -3.74 -17.22 -0.85
CA VAL A 266 -3.12 -18.45 -0.31
C VAL A 266 -3.56 -18.75 1.12
N ALA A 267 -3.57 -17.76 2.02
CA ALA A 267 -3.96 -18.01 3.41
C ALA A 267 -5.49 -18.11 3.57
N PRO A 268 -6.00 -18.94 4.50
CA PRO A 268 -7.43 -19.03 4.77
C PRO A 268 -8.05 -17.67 5.10
N ALA A 269 -9.21 -17.39 4.52
CA ALA A 269 -9.94 -16.13 4.67
C ALA A 269 -9.19 -14.89 4.16
N GLN A 270 -8.09 -15.07 3.42
CA GLN A 270 -7.44 -14.03 2.63
C GLN A 270 -8.07 -13.96 1.24
N HIS A 271 -8.18 -12.74 0.71
CA HIS A 271 -8.76 -12.44 -0.59
C HIS A 271 -7.98 -11.32 -1.28
N GLU A 272 -8.08 -11.27 -2.60
CA GLU A 272 -7.53 -10.19 -3.44
C GLU A 272 -8.64 -9.54 -4.25
N LEU A 273 -8.51 -8.23 -4.48
CA LEU A 273 -9.25 -7.48 -5.49
C LEU A 273 -8.30 -6.59 -6.30
N ALA A 274 -8.39 -6.63 -7.63
CA ALA A 274 -7.55 -5.83 -8.52
C ALA A 274 -8.38 -5.08 -9.58
N PRO A 275 -8.23 -3.74 -9.69
CA PRO A 275 -8.78 -2.97 -10.79
C PRO A 275 -7.83 -2.91 -11.99
N ILE A 276 -8.39 -2.57 -13.16
CA ILE A 276 -7.58 -2.17 -14.31
C ILE A 276 -6.78 -0.91 -13.94
N PHE A 277 -5.56 -0.82 -14.44
CA PHE A 277 -4.71 0.33 -14.20
C PHE A 277 -5.37 1.64 -14.68
N SER A 278 -5.02 2.74 -14.00
CA SER A 278 -5.36 4.10 -14.43
C SER A 278 -4.13 4.99 -14.26
N THR A 279 -4.25 6.28 -14.57
CA THR A 279 -3.20 7.24 -14.23
C THR A 279 -2.90 7.16 -12.73
N THR A 280 -1.63 7.28 -12.34
CA THR A 280 -1.22 7.11 -10.93
C THR A 280 -2.04 7.95 -9.96
N ASN A 281 -2.43 9.17 -10.37
CA ASN A 281 -3.26 10.07 -9.55
C ASN A 281 -4.66 9.49 -9.27
N ILE A 282 -5.36 9.05 -10.31
CA ILE A 282 -6.70 8.45 -10.20
C ILE A 282 -6.62 7.09 -9.50
N ALA A 283 -5.62 6.27 -9.84
CA ALA A 283 -5.41 4.96 -9.21
C ALA A 283 -5.20 5.10 -7.68
N THR A 284 -4.51 6.15 -7.24
CA THR A 284 -4.31 6.44 -5.81
C THR A 284 -5.63 6.77 -5.12
N ASP A 285 -6.47 7.61 -5.72
CA ASP A 285 -7.77 7.96 -5.16
C ASP A 285 -8.72 6.74 -5.14
N HIS A 286 -8.75 5.96 -6.24
CA HIS A 286 -9.52 4.74 -6.34
C HIS A 286 -9.08 3.69 -5.31
N ASN A 287 -7.78 3.56 -5.04
CA ASN A 287 -7.28 2.63 -4.01
C ASN A 287 -7.76 3.02 -2.60
N GLN A 288 -7.78 4.31 -2.26
CA GLN A 288 -8.32 4.77 -0.98
C GLN A 288 -9.81 4.48 -0.84
N LEU A 289 -10.59 4.74 -1.90
CA LEU A 289 -12.00 4.38 -1.93
C LEU A 289 -12.21 2.87 -1.81
N THR A 290 -11.36 2.07 -2.46
CA THR A 290 -11.40 0.61 -2.39
C THR A 290 -11.16 0.12 -0.97
N MET A 291 -10.11 0.61 -0.29
CA MET A 291 -9.81 0.24 1.10
C MET A 291 -10.96 0.59 2.06
N GLU A 292 -11.53 1.79 1.94
CA GLU A 292 -12.69 2.20 2.76
C GLU A 292 -13.91 1.32 2.48
N LEU A 293 -14.23 1.08 1.20
CA LEU A 293 -15.41 0.32 0.81
C LEU A 293 -15.31 -1.15 1.22
N ILE A 294 -14.13 -1.77 1.12
CA ILE A 294 -13.87 -3.12 1.65
C ILE A 294 -14.29 -3.19 3.12
N GLN A 295 -13.80 -2.27 3.96
CA GLN A 295 -14.11 -2.28 5.39
C GLN A 295 -15.58 -1.95 5.69
N ARG A 296 -16.16 -1.01 4.95
CA ARG A 296 -17.54 -0.56 5.17
C ARG A 296 -18.56 -1.60 4.75
N ILE A 297 -18.36 -2.23 3.60
CA ILE A 297 -19.28 -3.22 3.04
C ILE A 297 -19.15 -4.54 3.78
N ALA A 298 -17.95 -4.95 4.20
CA ALA A 298 -17.78 -6.14 5.05
C ALA A 298 -18.69 -6.09 6.28
N LYS A 299 -18.75 -4.93 6.96
CA LYS A 299 -19.61 -4.73 8.15
C LYS A 299 -21.10 -4.95 7.88
N LYS A 300 -21.59 -4.65 6.66
CA LYS A 300 -22.98 -4.88 6.26
C LYS A 300 -23.30 -6.38 6.15
N HIS A 301 -22.29 -7.18 5.83
CA HIS A 301 -22.37 -8.64 5.68
C HIS A 301 -21.99 -9.40 6.96
N GLY A 302 -21.97 -8.70 8.11
CA GLY A 302 -21.55 -9.28 9.40
C GLY A 302 -20.09 -9.74 9.39
N LEU A 303 -19.26 -9.20 8.50
CA LEU A 303 -17.84 -9.48 8.38
C LEU A 303 -17.03 -8.25 8.83
N VAL A 304 -15.76 -8.43 9.12
CA VAL A 304 -14.79 -7.35 9.30
C VAL A 304 -13.61 -7.62 8.39
N ALA A 305 -13.25 -6.63 7.58
CA ALA A 305 -12.07 -6.70 6.72
C ALA A 305 -10.84 -6.15 7.45
N LEU A 306 -9.77 -6.94 7.47
CA LEU A 306 -8.48 -6.57 8.05
C LEU A 306 -7.53 -6.23 6.89
N LEU A 307 -7.03 -4.99 6.90
CA LEU A 307 -6.07 -4.50 5.91
C LEU A 307 -4.63 -4.51 6.42
N HIS A 308 -4.40 -4.95 7.67
CA HIS A 308 -3.06 -5.05 8.23
C HIS A 308 -2.22 -6.06 7.43
N GLU A 309 -0.93 -5.80 7.26
CA GLU A 309 -0.03 -6.59 6.41
C GLU A 309 0.21 -8.01 6.93
N LYS A 310 0.07 -8.19 8.25
CA LYS A 310 0.22 -9.47 8.92
C LYS A 310 -0.83 -9.64 10.03
N PRO A 311 -2.12 -9.86 9.70
CA PRO A 311 -3.18 -9.94 10.72
C PRO A 311 -3.02 -11.16 11.62
N PHE A 312 -2.55 -12.28 11.05
CA PHE A 312 -2.30 -13.55 11.75
C PHE A 312 -0.85 -13.97 11.54
N ASP A 313 -0.24 -14.54 12.57
CA ASP A 313 1.13 -15.02 12.48
C ASP A 313 1.21 -16.44 11.90
N GLY A 314 2.35 -16.80 11.33
CA GLY A 314 2.59 -18.13 10.78
C GLY A 314 1.93 -18.45 9.42
N ILE A 315 1.07 -17.59 8.88
CA ILE A 315 0.43 -17.74 7.54
C ILE A 315 0.83 -16.60 6.60
N ASN A 316 0.42 -16.61 5.32
CA ASN A 316 0.74 -15.52 4.38
C ASN A 316 0.24 -14.16 4.89
N GLY A 317 0.99 -13.10 4.58
CA GLY A 317 0.60 -11.73 4.86
C GLY A 317 -0.14 -11.09 3.69
N SER A 318 -0.72 -9.92 3.89
CA SER A 318 -1.42 -9.16 2.85
C SER A 318 -0.54 -8.09 2.22
N GLY A 319 -0.33 -8.19 0.91
CA GLY A 319 0.40 -7.24 0.09
C GLY A 319 -0.47 -6.17 -0.58
N LYS A 320 0.20 -5.20 -1.19
CA LYS A 320 -0.41 -4.35 -2.22
C LYS A 320 0.53 -4.19 -3.41
N HIS A 321 0.45 -5.11 -4.37
CA HIS A 321 1.34 -5.03 -5.53
C HIS A 321 1.03 -3.78 -6.36
N ASN A 322 2.08 -3.02 -6.68
CA ASN A 322 1.98 -1.78 -7.43
C ASN A 322 2.52 -1.99 -8.85
N ASN A 323 1.62 -2.33 -9.77
CA ASN A 323 1.94 -2.49 -11.19
C ASN A 323 2.11 -1.12 -11.86
N TRP A 324 3.34 -0.64 -11.98
CA TRP A 324 3.70 0.68 -12.46
C TRP A 324 4.20 0.68 -13.92
N SER A 325 3.74 1.64 -14.71
CA SER A 325 4.24 1.88 -16.08
C SER A 325 4.17 3.35 -16.50
N LEU A 326 4.69 3.66 -17.69
CA LEU A 326 4.76 4.99 -18.30
C LEU A 326 4.05 4.99 -19.65
N SER A 327 3.10 5.90 -19.86
CA SER A 327 2.34 6.00 -21.11
C SER A 327 2.32 7.43 -21.65
N THR A 328 2.48 7.58 -22.96
CA THR A 328 2.33 8.86 -23.65
C THR A 328 0.85 9.22 -23.81
N ASP A 329 0.56 10.50 -24.02
CA ASP A 329 -0.78 10.98 -24.40
C ASP A 329 -1.27 10.46 -25.75
N THR A 330 -0.37 9.91 -26.58
CA THR A 330 -0.69 9.23 -27.84
C THR A 330 -1.02 7.74 -27.67
N GLY A 331 -0.97 7.21 -26.44
CA GLY A 331 -1.31 5.82 -26.12
C GLY A 331 -0.16 4.82 -26.20
N VAL A 332 1.10 5.27 -26.32
CA VAL A 332 2.27 4.40 -26.36
C VAL A 332 2.75 4.11 -24.94
N ASN A 333 2.90 2.82 -24.60
CA ASN A 333 3.56 2.38 -23.37
C ASN A 333 5.08 2.37 -23.58
N LEU A 334 5.82 3.12 -22.76
CA LEU A 334 7.27 3.28 -22.87
C LEU A 334 8.06 2.08 -22.31
N LEU A 335 7.39 1.20 -21.57
CA LEU A 335 7.94 -0.05 -21.06
C LEU A 335 7.47 -1.26 -21.86
N GLU A 336 6.79 -1.07 -22.99
CA GLU A 336 6.44 -2.16 -23.90
C GLU A 336 7.66 -2.49 -24.78
N PRO A 337 8.21 -3.71 -24.69
CA PRO A 337 9.42 -4.08 -25.41
C PRO A 337 9.17 -4.23 -26.93
N GLY A 338 7.98 -4.65 -27.33
CA GLY A 338 7.63 -4.97 -28.71
C GLY A 338 8.14 -6.36 -29.15
N ASP A 339 8.01 -6.67 -30.44
CA ASP A 339 8.38 -7.97 -31.00
C ASP A 339 9.90 -8.21 -31.07
N THR A 340 10.69 -7.13 -31.21
CA THR A 340 12.16 -7.16 -31.25
C THR A 340 12.77 -6.25 -30.16
N PRO A 341 12.76 -6.69 -28.87
CA PRO A 341 13.15 -5.84 -27.75
C PRO A 341 14.59 -5.31 -27.83
N HIS A 342 15.50 -6.09 -28.42
CA HIS A 342 16.91 -5.72 -28.61
C HIS A 342 17.13 -4.60 -29.64
N GLU A 343 16.16 -4.34 -30.53
CA GLU A 343 16.19 -3.25 -31.51
C GLU A 343 15.48 -1.98 -30.99
N ASN A 344 14.66 -2.13 -29.95
CA ASN A 344 13.87 -1.04 -29.38
C ASN A 344 14.71 -0.19 -28.41
N ALA A 345 15.58 0.65 -28.98
CA ALA A 345 16.51 1.48 -28.22
C ALA A 345 15.80 2.45 -27.24
N GLN A 346 14.59 2.90 -27.56
CA GLN A 346 13.78 3.73 -26.65
C GLN A 346 13.40 2.92 -25.40
N PHE A 347 12.81 1.75 -25.57
CA PHE A 347 12.49 0.85 -24.46
C PHE A 347 13.72 0.52 -23.62
N LEU A 348 14.84 0.15 -24.26
CA LEU A 348 16.08 -0.20 -23.56
C LEU A 348 16.61 0.96 -22.71
N LEU A 349 16.51 2.20 -23.19
CA LEU A 349 16.92 3.37 -22.42
C LEU A 349 16.03 3.57 -21.18
N PHE A 350 14.71 3.46 -21.32
CA PHE A 350 13.79 3.55 -20.18
C PHE A 350 13.98 2.38 -19.20
N LEU A 351 14.20 1.16 -19.71
CA LEU A 351 14.51 -0.01 -18.90
C LEU A 351 15.78 0.20 -18.08
N CYS A 352 16.86 0.68 -18.70
CA CYS A 352 18.11 1.02 -18.04
C CYS A 352 17.94 2.13 -16.99
N ALA A 353 17.10 3.14 -17.25
CA ALA A 353 16.79 4.18 -16.27
C ALA A 353 16.11 3.60 -15.02
N VAL A 354 15.17 2.65 -15.19
CA VAL A 354 14.52 1.98 -14.06
C VAL A 354 15.52 1.11 -13.28
N ILE A 355 16.40 0.38 -13.96
CA ILE A 355 17.42 -0.46 -13.33
C ILE A 355 18.43 0.41 -12.54
N LYS A 356 18.92 1.49 -13.15
CA LYS A 356 19.82 2.44 -12.51
C LYS A 356 19.18 3.06 -11.27
N ALA A 357 17.95 3.55 -11.39
CA ALA A 357 17.20 4.13 -10.28
C ALA A 357 17.03 3.13 -9.12
N ALA A 358 16.73 1.86 -9.43
CA ALA A 358 16.58 0.82 -8.42
C ALA A 358 17.90 0.48 -7.71
N ASP A 359 19.02 0.56 -8.41
CA ASP A 359 20.35 0.29 -7.86
C ASP A 359 20.91 1.47 -7.03
N GLU A 360 20.75 2.70 -7.49
CA GLU A 360 21.27 3.89 -6.80
C GLU A 360 20.41 4.31 -5.61
N HIS A 361 19.09 4.09 -5.69
CA HIS A 361 18.11 4.54 -4.69
C HIS A 361 17.41 3.40 -3.95
N GLN A 362 18.14 2.29 -3.69
CA GLN A 362 17.65 1.13 -2.93
C GLN A 362 17.05 1.53 -1.57
N ASP A 363 17.69 2.49 -0.91
CA ASP A 363 17.28 3.05 0.37
C ASP A 363 15.91 3.73 0.29
N LEU A 364 15.70 4.62 -0.68
CA LEU A 364 14.44 5.33 -0.86
C LEU A 364 13.31 4.37 -1.27
N LEU A 365 13.58 3.38 -2.13
CA LEU A 365 12.59 2.37 -2.49
C LEU A 365 12.14 1.56 -1.27
N ARG A 366 13.07 1.10 -0.43
CA ARG A 366 12.74 0.40 0.82
C ARG A 366 12.06 1.32 1.84
N LEU A 367 12.46 2.59 1.92
CA LEU A 367 11.85 3.61 2.77
C LEU A 367 10.38 3.87 2.40
N SER A 368 10.07 3.86 1.11
CA SER A 368 8.72 4.18 0.60
C SER A 368 7.61 3.22 1.05
N VAL A 369 8.00 2.08 1.63
CA VAL A 369 7.13 1.00 2.14
C VAL A 369 7.39 0.68 3.61
N ALA A 370 8.15 1.52 4.31
CA ALA A 370 8.52 1.33 5.71
C ALA A 370 7.37 1.72 6.65
N THR A 371 6.81 0.72 7.33
CA THR A 371 5.78 0.85 8.36
C THR A 371 5.93 -0.29 9.37
N ALA A 372 5.48 -0.10 10.61
CA ALA A 372 5.52 -1.15 11.64
C ALA A 372 4.79 -2.43 11.19
N GLY A 373 3.61 -2.29 10.55
CA GLY A 373 2.85 -3.43 10.05
C GLY A 373 3.59 -4.21 8.95
N ASN A 374 4.18 -3.52 7.98
CA ASN A 374 4.87 -4.17 6.85
C ASN A 374 6.19 -4.83 7.26
N ASP A 375 6.83 -4.40 8.35
CA ASP A 375 8.01 -5.08 8.91
C ASP A 375 7.70 -6.51 9.39
N HIS A 376 6.44 -6.79 9.75
CA HIS A 376 5.99 -8.15 10.07
C HIS A 376 5.73 -9.02 8.84
N ARG A 377 5.65 -8.42 7.64
CA ARG A 377 5.33 -9.10 6.39
C ARG A 377 6.58 -9.41 5.58
N LEU A 378 7.45 -8.43 5.35
CA LEU A 378 8.58 -8.55 4.42
C LEU A 378 9.55 -9.67 4.83
N GLY A 379 9.98 -10.48 3.85
CA GLY A 379 10.96 -11.56 4.03
C GLY A 379 10.40 -12.90 4.53
N ALA A 380 9.09 -13.09 4.52
CA ALA A 380 8.44 -14.35 4.89
C ALA A 380 7.21 -14.65 4.00
N ASN A 381 6.85 -15.93 3.84
CA ASN A 381 5.59 -16.40 3.26
C ASN A 381 5.12 -15.60 2.01
N GLU A 382 5.87 -15.71 0.91
CA GLU A 382 5.62 -15.02 -0.38
C GLU A 382 5.83 -13.49 -0.42
N ALA A 383 6.13 -12.84 0.72
CA ALA A 383 6.50 -11.42 0.70
C ALA A 383 8.00 -11.23 0.43
N PRO A 384 8.40 -10.31 -0.46
CA PRO A 384 9.81 -10.12 -0.82
C PRO A 384 10.66 -9.72 0.40
N PRO A 385 11.95 -10.06 0.44
CA PRO A 385 12.86 -9.60 1.49
C PRO A 385 13.05 -8.08 1.41
N ALA A 386 13.60 -7.49 2.49
CA ALA A 386 13.93 -6.07 2.54
C ALA A 386 15.12 -5.65 1.64
N ILE A 387 15.59 -6.55 0.78
CA ILE A 387 16.70 -6.35 -0.16
C ILE A 387 16.09 -6.02 -1.52
N ILE A 388 16.27 -4.79 -1.99
CA ILE A 388 15.82 -4.39 -3.33
C ILE A 388 16.60 -5.18 -4.38
N SER A 389 15.88 -5.76 -5.34
CA SER A 389 16.45 -6.40 -6.53
C SER A 389 15.46 -6.35 -7.67
N VAL A 390 15.99 -6.35 -8.89
CA VAL A 390 15.20 -6.30 -10.13
C VAL A 390 15.16 -7.66 -10.79
N PHE A 391 13.96 -8.15 -11.05
CA PHE A 391 13.73 -9.33 -11.88
C PHE A 391 13.39 -8.90 -13.31
N LEU A 392 14.12 -9.41 -14.31
CA LEU A 392 13.86 -9.16 -15.73
C LEU A 392 13.39 -10.41 -16.48
N GLY A 393 13.65 -11.58 -15.92
CA GLY A 393 13.56 -12.85 -16.62
C GLY A 393 14.71 -13.08 -17.60
N ASP A 394 14.78 -14.30 -18.14
CA ASP A 394 15.95 -14.80 -18.87
C ASP A 394 16.19 -14.09 -20.22
N GLU A 395 15.13 -13.80 -20.96
CA GLU A 395 15.26 -13.18 -22.29
C GLU A 395 15.86 -11.78 -22.22
N LEU A 396 15.27 -10.89 -21.41
CA LEU A 396 15.77 -9.52 -21.24
C LEU A 396 17.14 -9.51 -20.58
N ALA A 397 17.40 -10.39 -19.62
CA ALA A 397 18.74 -10.50 -19.02
C ALA A 397 19.81 -10.87 -20.06
N GLU A 398 19.52 -11.81 -20.98
CA GLU A 398 20.44 -12.17 -22.05
C GLU A 398 20.58 -11.07 -23.12
N ILE A 399 19.54 -10.28 -23.39
CA ILE A 399 19.62 -9.10 -24.26
C ILE A 399 20.57 -8.05 -23.64
N LEU A 400 20.39 -7.73 -22.36
CA LEU A 400 21.28 -6.78 -21.67
C LEU A 400 22.73 -7.27 -21.63
N LYS A 401 22.93 -8.58 -21.43
CA LYS A 401 24.25 -9.19 -21.47
C LYS A 401 24.89 -9.12 -22.86
N ALA A 402 24.13 -9.34 -23.93
CA ALA A 402 24.62 -9.20 -25.29
C ALA A 402 25.08 -7.77 -25.60
N ILE A 403 24.31 -6.77 -25.14
CA ILE A 403 24.66 -5.35 -25.26
C ILE A 403 25.92 -5.01 -24.45
N GLU A 404 26.02 -5.51 -23.21
CA GLU A 404 27.21 -5.35 -22.36
C GLU A 404 28.49 -5.87 -23.04
N GLU A 405 28.41 -7.06 -23.63
CA GLU A 405 29.52 -7.76 -24.28
C GLU A 405 29.78 -7.27 -25.73
N ASP A 406 28.98 -6.32 -26.23
CA ASP A 406 29.02 -5.80 -27.60
C ASP A 406 28.94 -6.91 -28.67
N ARG A 407 28.09 -7.91 -28.42
CA ARG A 407 27.85 -9.03 -29.34
C ARG A 407 26.41 -9.03 -29.86
N PRO A 408 26.16 -9.59 -31.05
CA PRO A 408 24.79 -9.83 -31.52
C PRO A 408 24.00 -10.69 -30.53
N TYR A 409 22.73 -10.34 -30.32
CA TYR A 409 21.79 -11.21 -29.63
C TYR A 409 21.31 -12.28 -30.60
N ASP A 410 21.41 -13.56 -30.21
CA ASP A 410 20.92 -14.68 -31.00
C ASP A 410 19.46 -14.93 -30.62
N SER A 411 18.55 -14.60 -31.53
CA SER A 411 17.10 -14.69 -31.28
C SER A 411 16.69 -16.14 -31.08
N LYS A 412 16.21 -16.50 -29.89
CA LYS A 412 15.68 -17.84 -29.62
C LYS A 412 14.33 -18.00 -30.33
N GLU A 413 14.13 -19.09 -31.09
CA GLU A 413 12.82 -19.42 -31.65
C GLU A 413 11.79 -19.61 -30.53
N LYS A 414 10.58 -19.03 -30.68
CA LYS A 414 9.48 -19.19 -29.71
C LYS A 414 9.06 -20.67 -29.65
N GLU A 415 9.39 -21.34 -28.55
CA GLU A 415 9.06 -22.75 -28.35
C GLU A 415 7.54 -22.93 -28.19
N VAL A 416 6.92 -23.83 -28.94
CA VAL A 416 5.48 -24.12 -28.80
C VAL A 416 5.27 -25.12 -27.66
N MET A 417 4.47 -24.75 -26.66
CA MET A 417 4.19 -25.64 -25.53
C MET A 417 3.34 -26.83 -25.97
N LYS A 418 3.90 -28.03 -25.86
CA LYS A 418 3.21 -29.29 -26.15
C LYS A 418 2.60 -29.83 -24.87
N ILE A 419 1.34 -29.49 -24.61
CA ILE A 419 0.59 -30.10 -23.51
C ILE A 419 0.18 -31.51 -23.95
N GLY A 420 0.48 -32.53 -23.15
CA GLY A 420 0.35 -33.95 -23.48
C GLY A 420 -1.06 -34.47 -23.80
N ALA A 421 -2.06 -33.60 -23.98
CA ALA A 421 -3.41 -33.93 -24.38
C ALA A 421 -3.78 -33.21 -25.69
N HIS A 422 -4.14 -33.98 -26.72
CA HIS A 422 -4.44 -33.47 -28.07
C HIS A 422 -5.65 -32.51 -28.16
N VAL A 423 -6.53 -32.52 -27.15
CA VAL A 423 -7.70 -31.64 -27.09
C VAL A 423 -7.35 -30.22 -26.61
N LEU A 424 -6.16 -30.02 -26.04
CA LEU A 424 -5.75 -28.73 -25.52
C LEU A 424 -5.11 -27.87 -26.61
N PRO A 425 -5.36 -26.55 -26.61
CA PRO A 425 -4.76 -25.64 -27.57
C PRO A 425 -3.25 -25.63 -27.41
N LYS A 426 -2.53 -25.63 -28.55
CA LYS A 426 -1.10 -25.34 -28.56
C LYS A 426 -0.94 -23.84 -28.54
N PHE A 427 -0.15 -23.33 -27.60
CA PHE A 427 0.19 -21.92 -27.51
C PHE A 427 1.72 -21.77 -27.39
N PRO A 428 2.29 -20.63 -27.82
CA PRO A 428 3.71 -20.35 -27.62
C PRO A 428 4.00 -20.29 -26.12
N LYS A 429 5.11 -20.89 -25.71
CA LYS A 429 5.64 -20.76 -24.35
C LYS A 429 6.11 -19.31 -24.18
N ASP A 430 5.75 -18.69 -23.06
CA ASP A 430 6.30 -17.39 -22.70
C ASP A 430 7.82 -17.49 -22.55
N THR A 431 8.52 -16.41 -22.91
CA THR A 431 9.99 -16.40 -23.00
C THR A 431 10.66 -16.37 -21.62
N THR A 432 9.92 -16.03 -20.57
CA THR A 432 10.38 -15.99 -19.18
C THR A 432 9.34 -16.58 -18.25
N ASP A 433 9.79 -17.28 -17.21
CA ASP A 433 8.94 -17.70 -16.10
C ASP A 433 8.80 -16.54 -15.10
N ARG A 434 7.74 -16.52 -14.30
CA ARG A 434 7.50 -15.45 -13.32
C ARG A 434 8.22 -15.77 -12.01
N ASN A 435 8.94 -14.80 -11.46
CA ASN A 435 9.54 -14.92 -10.13
C ASN A 435 8.69 -14.16 -9.10
N ARG A 436 8.09 -14.88 -8.15
CA ARG A 436 7.26 -14.31 -7.07
C ARG A 436 8.06 -13.61 -5.96
N THR A 437 9.33 -13.95 -5.82
CA THR A 437 10.15 -13.56 -4.65
C THR A 437 10.86 -12.21 -4.81
N SER A 438 10.90 -11.70 -6.04
CA SER A 438 11.56 -10.42 -6.34
C SER A 438 10.71 -9.23 -5.87
N PRO A 439 11.33 -8.23 -5.22
CA PRO A 439 10.66 -6.99 -4.83
C PRO A 439 10.16 -6.15 -6.01
N PHE A 440 10.91 -6.13 -7.12
CA PHE A 440 10.60 -5.29 -8.28
C PHE A 440 10.79 -6.08 -9.58
N ALA A 441 9.69 -6.51 -10.18
CA ALA A 441 9.72 -7.45 -11.30
C ALA A 441 9.16 -6.86 -12.58
N PHE A 442 9.90 -6.98 -13.68
CA PHE A 442 9.38 -6.68 -15.00
C PHE A 442 8.41 -7.79 -15.43
N THR A 443 7.15 -7.43 -15.68
CA THR A 443 6.07 -8.38 -16.01
C THR A 443 5.54 -8.18 -17.42
N GLY A 444 6.45 -8.00 -18.38
CA GLY A 444 6.20 -7.94 -19.82
C GLY A 444 6.14 -6.52 -20.38
N ASN A 445 5.40 -5.62 -19.74
CA ASN A 445 5.25 -4.23 -20.20
C ASN A 445 5.09 -3.19 -19.09
N LYS A 446 5.45 -3.58 -17.88
CA LYS A 446 5.33 -2.81 -16.65
C LYS A 446 6.25 -3.42 -15.59
N PHE A 447 6.51 -2.67 -14.53
CA PHE A 447 7.15 -3.21 -13.35
C PHE A 447 6.14 -3.41 -12.22
N GLU A 448 6.17 -4.57 -11.59
CA GLU A 448 5.38 -4.90 -10.42
C GLU A 448 6.25 -4.70 -9.17
N PHE A 449 5.91 -3.70 -8.35
CA PHE A 449 6.57 -3.45 -7.06
C PHE A 449 5.77 -4.10 -5.94
N ARG A 450 6.31 -5.17 -5.34
CA ARG A 450 5.58 -6.08 -4.42
C ARG A 450 5.72 -5.75 -2.93
N MET A 451 6.63 -4.84 -2.61
CA MET A 451 6.90 -4.45 -1.23
C MET A 451 5.85 -3.59 -0.53
N PRO A 452 4.95 -2.83 -1.20
CA PRO A 452 3.95 -2.04 -0.47
C PRO A 452 3.04 -2.94 0.37
N GLY A 453 2.74 -2.48 1.59
CA GLY A 453 1.83 -3.16 2.51
C GLY A 453 0.36 -2.95 2.13
N SER A 454 -0.51 -3.90 2.50
CA SER A 454 -1.96 -3.86 2.25
C SER A 454 -2.68 -2.66 2.88
N SER A 455 -2.15 -2.04 3.94
CA SER A 455 -2.74 -0.83 4.54
C SER A 455 -2.18 0.48 3.97
N SER A 456 -1.02 0.42 3.30
CA SER A 456 -0.27 1.59 2.85
C SER A 456 -0.93 2.31 1.67
N SER A 457 -0.95 3.64 1.65
CA SER A 457 -1.33 4.40 0.44
C SER A 457 -0.30 4.18 -0.67
N ILE A 458 -0.75 3.88 -1.88
CA ILE A 458 0.14 3.75 -3.05
C ILE A 458 0.80 5.08 -3.46
N ALA A 459 0.36 6.22 -2.92
CA ALA A 459 1.02 7.50 -3.18
C ALA A 459 2.50 7.46 -2.75
N GLY A 460 2.81 6.86 -1.60
CA GLY A 460 4.17 6.87 -1.03
C GLY A 460 5.21 6.23 -1.94
N CYS A 461 4.98 4.98 -2.36
CA CYS A 461 5.87 4.28 -3.27
C CYS A 461 5.96 4.97 -4.64
N ASN A 462 4.85 5.50 -5.16
CA ASN A 462 4.86 6.16 -6.46
C ASN A 462 5.54 7.55 -6.44
N ILE A 463 5.48 8.30 -5.33
CA ILE A 463 6.25 9.54 -5.17
C ILE A 463 7.74 9.23 -5.34
N VAL A 464 8.23 8.19 -4.66
CA VAL A 464 9.63 7.79 -4.73
C VAL A 464 9.97 7.27 -6.12
N LEU A 465 9.24 6.25 -6.63
CA LEU A 465 9.47 5.65 -7.95
C LEU A 465 9.54 6.70 -9.05
N ASN A 466 8.55 7.60 -9.11
CA ASN A 466 8.52 8.64 -10.13
C ASN A 466 9.73 9.59 -10.00
N THR A 467 10.13 9.94 -8.78
CA THR A 467 11.22 10.90 -8.54
C THR A 467 12.59 10.31 -8.86
N VAL A 468 12.88 9.09 -8.41
CA VAL A 468 14.18 8.43 -8.66
C VAL A 468 14.35 8.16 -10.15
N ILE A 469 13.31 7.69 -10.84
CA ILE A 469 13.37 7.44 -12.28
C ILE A 469 13.45 8.76 -13.07
N ALA A 470 12.78 9.82 -12.62
CA ALA A 470 12.93 11.14 -13.22
C ALA A 470 14.37 11.65 -13.14
N ASP A 471 15.10 11.33 -12.07
CA ASP A 471 16.49 11.72 -11.93
C ASP A 471 17.40 11.05 -12.94
N GLU A 472 17.24 9.73 -13.13
CA GLU A 472 18.01 9.00 -14.14
C GLU A 472 17.70 9.47 -15.55
N LEU A 473 16.41 9.70 -15.86
CA LEU A 473 16.03 10.25 -17.16
C LEU A 473 16.58 11.66 -17.38
N LYS A 474 16.73 12.46 -16.32
CA LYS A 474 17.35 13.78 -16.41
C LYS A 474 18.83 13.65 -16.77
N GLU A 475 19.57 12.78 -16.09
CA GLU A 475 20.99 12.53 -16.39
C GLU A 475 21.17 12.02 -17.82
N PHE A 476 20.36 11.04 -18.23
CA PHE A 476 20.41 10.50 -19.59
C PHE A 476 20.11 11.58 -20.63
N ALA A 477 19.11 12.43 -20.39
CA ALA A 477 18.80 13.55 -21.27
C ALA A 477 19.95 14.56 -21.31
N ASP A 478 20.56 14.90 -20.17
CA ASP A 478 21.67 15.85 -20.07
C ASP A 478 22.91 15.39 -20.85
N ILE A 479 23.15 14.08 -20.94
CA ILE A 479 24.23 13.46 -21.73
C ILE A 479 23.87 13.47 -23.21
N LEU A 480 22.70 12.94 -23.57
CA LEU A 480 22.31 12.71 -24.97
C LEU A 480 22.01 14.02 -25.73
N GLU A 481 21.44 15.04 -25.08
CA GLU A 481 21.18 16.34 -25.70
C GLU A 481 22.46 17.07 -26.13
N LYS A 482 23.60 16.78 -25.48
CA LYS A 482 24.91 17.39 -25.79
C LYS A 482 25.76 16.53 -26.72
N ALA A 483 25.29 15.32 -27.07
CA ALA A 483 26.05 14.39 -27.87
C ALA A 483 26.11 14.85 -29.33
N PRO A 484 27.31 14.85 -29.97
CA PRO A 484 27.44 15.16 -31.39
C PRO A 484 26.86 14.06 -32.29
N ASP A 485 26.90 12.82 -31.82
CA ASP A 485 26.27 11.66 -32.45
C ASP A 485 25.37 10.96 -31.42
N PHE A 486 24.06 11.11 -31.61
CA PHE A 486 23.06 10.54 -30.72
C PHE A 486 23.14 9.02 -30.66
N SER A 487 23.29 8.34 -31.79
CA SER A 487 23.23 6.87 -31.85
C SER A 487 24.40 6.24 -31.10
N SER A 488 25.63 6.74 -31.31
CA SER A 488 26.82 6.25 -30.61
C SER A 488 26.77 6.58 -29.12
N ALA A 489 26.31 7.78 -28.74
CA ALA A 489 26.18 8.16 -27.33
C ALA A 489 25.11 7.35 -26.61
N LEU A 490 23.98 7.04 -27.29
CA LEU A 490 22.91 6.21 -26.76
C LEU A 490 23.40 4.78 -26.49
N HIS A 491 24.09 4.16 -27.46
CA HIS A 491 24.66 2.82 -27.27
C HIS A 491 25.66 2.79 -26.11
N ALA A 492 26.58 3.76 -26.06
CA ALA A 492 27.57 3.86 -24.99
C ALA A 492 26.93 4.08 -23.61
N LEU A 493 25.87 4.91 -23.53
CA LEU A 493 25.14 5.17 -22.30
C LEU A 493 24.41 3.92 -21.80
N ILE A 494 23.68 3.22 -22.68
CA ILE A 494 22.97 1.98 -22.33
C ILE A 494 23.99 0.93 -21.87
N GLN A 495 25.06 0.71 -22.64
CA GLN A 495 26.09 -0.27 -22.32
C GLN A 495 26.81 0.05 -20.99
N GLY A 496 27.17 1.31 -20.76
CA GLY A 496 27.78 1.77 -19.51
C GLY A 496 26.86 1.55 -18.31
N THR A 497 25.59 1.95 -18.44
CA THR A 497 24.57 1.76 -17.39
C THR A 497 24.42 0.29 -17.01
N ILE A 498 24.35 -0.62 -17.99
CA ILE A 498 24.24 -2.05 -17.71
C ILE A 498 25.47 -2.54 -16.94
N LYS A 499 26.68 -2.17 -17.36
CA LYS A 499 27.93 -2.58 -16.71
C LYS A 499 27.99 -2.14 -15.25
N GLU A 500 27.56 -0.91 -14.97
CA GLU A 500 27.64 -0.29 -13.65
C GLU A 500 26.54 -0.78 -12.70
N HIS A 501 25.32 -1.03 -13.20
CA HIS A 501 24.14 -1.29 -12.36
C HIS A 501 23.63 -2.73 -12.41
N LYS A 502 24.25 -3.66 -13.16
CA LYS A 502 23.81 -5.07 -13.21
C LYS A 502 23.79 -5.79 -11.87
N ARG A 503 24.45 -5.27 -10.83
CA ARG A 503 24.46 -5.87 -9.48
C ARG A 503 23.07 -5.99 -8.86
N ILE A 504 22.14 -5.09 -9.21
CA ILE A 504 20.75 -5.10 -8.71
C ILE A 504 19.89 -6.18 -9.37
N ILE A 505 20.32 -6.71 -10.53
CA ILE A 505 19.55 -7.70 -11.28
C ILE A 505 19.73 -9.07 -10.64
N PHE A 506 18.61 -9.68 -10.26
CA PHE A 506 18.59 -11.01 -9.66
C PHE A 506 17.36 -11.79 -10.11
N ASN A 507 17.59 -12.87 -10.86
CA ASN A 507 16.54 -13.74 -11.37
C ASN A 507 16.30 -15.00 -10.52
N GLY A 508 17.02 -15.18 -9.41
CA GLY A 508 16.97 -16.36 -8.54
C GLY A 508 15.95 -16.27 -7.40
N ASN A 509 16.01 -17.23 -6.48
CA ASN A 509 15.14 -17.26 -5.30
C ASN A 509 15.60 -16.24 -4.24
N GLY A 510 14.75 -15.24 -3.97
CA GLY A 510 15.01 -14.19 -3.00
C GLY A 510 14.91 -14.61 -1.53
N TYR A 511 14.36 -15.80 -1.23
CA TYR A 511 14.19 -16.27 0.16
C TYR A 511 15.36 -17.08 0.69
N ASP A 512 16.23 -17.59 -0.18
CA ASP A 512 17.34 -18.41 0.27
C ASP A 512 18.37 -17.56 1.00
N ASP A 513 18.90 -18.06 2.12
CA ASP A 513 19.98 -17.40 2.88
C ASP A 513 21.20 -17.10 2.01
N SER A 514 21.42 -17.89 0.94
CA SER A 514 22.46 -17.63 -0.06
C SER A 514 22.28 -16.29 -0.76
N TRP A 515 21.04 -15.84 -0.99
CA TRP A 515 20.78 -14.54 -1.59
C TRP A 515 21.16 -13.40 -0.64
N VAL A 516 20.91 -13.53 0.66
CA VAL A 516 21.29 -12.51 1.65
C VAL A 516 22.81 -12.30 1.67
N GLU A 517 23.58 -13.39 1.65
CA GLU A 517 25.04 -13.34 1.60
C GLU A 517 25.56 -12.80 0.27
N GLU A 518 24.92 -13.18 -0.84
CA GLU A 518 25.28 -12.70 -2.17
C GLU A 518 24.97 -11.21 -2.35
N ALA A 519 23.78 -10.76 -1.95
CA ALA A 519 23.36 -9.37 -1.98
C ALA A 519 24.34 -8.48 -1.21
N LYS A 520 24.78 -8.94 -0.02
CA LYS A 520 25.80 -8.24 0.77
C LYS A 520 27.14 -8.15 0.03
N LYS A 521 27.59 -9.22 -0.63
CA LYS A 521 28.81 -9.19 -1.47
C LYS A 521 28.70 -8.25 -2.66
N ARG A 522 27.49 -8.13 -3.23
CA ARG A 522 27.15 -7.19 -4.32
C ARG A 522 27.03 -5.74 -3.85
N GLY A 523 27.00 -5.50 -2.53
CA GLY A 523 26.85 -4.17 -1.93
C GLY A 523 25.39 -3.67 -1.90
N LEU A 524 24.41 -4.58 -2.00
CA LEU A 524 23.00 -4.26 -1.88
C LEU A 524 22.60 -4.03 -0.42
N LEU A 525 21.70 -3.08 -0.19
CA LEU A 525 21.22 -2.73 1.15
C LEU A 525 20.23 -3.78 1.67
N ASN A 526 20.29 -4.04 2.98
CA ASN A 526 19.33 -4.89 3.69
C ASN A 526 18.81 -4.13 4.92
N LEU A 527 17.90 -3.18 4.69
CA LEU A 527 17.30 -2.35 5.75
C LEU A 527 16.04 -3.06 6.24
N ARG A 528 16.22 -3.97 7.22
CA ARG A 528 15.18 -4.92 7.63
C ARG A 528 13.99 -4.22 8.25
N THR A 529 14.24 -3.29 9.17
CA THR A 529 13.20 -2.63 9.95
C THR A 529 12.98 -1.18 9.51
N THR A 530 11.83 -0.64 9.85
CA THR A 530 11.46 0.76 9.58
C THR A 530 12.49 1.74 10.17
N PRO A 531 12.94 1.61 11.45
CA PRO A 531 14.02 2.46 11.98
C PRO A 531 15.36 2.33 11.24
N ASP A 532 15.64 1.21 10.56
CA ASP A 532 16.86 1.09 9.73
C ASP A 532 16.75 1.90 8.43
N ALA A 533 15.54 1.97 7.87
CA ALA A 533 15.29 2.61 6.58
C ALA A 533 15.09 4.12 6.69
N LEU A 534 14.31 4.57 7.67
CA LEU A 534 13.89 5.97 7.79
C LEU A 534 15.03 7.00 7.85
N PRO A 535 16.18 6.77 8.53
CA PRO A 535 17.28 7.74 8.57
C PRO A 535 17.88 8.05 7.20
N TYR A 536 17.66 7.19 6.19
CA TYR A 536 18.10 7.46 4.83
C TYR A 536 17.32 8.60 4.17
N PHE A 537 16.13 8.97 4.67
CA PHE A 537 15.36 10.08 4.09
C PHE A 537 16.13 11.40 4.15
N ILE A 538 16.80 11.64 5.29
CA ILE A 538 17.49 12.91 5.60
C ILE A 538 18.95 12.92 5.18
N LYS A 539 19.41 11.93 4.40
CA LYS A 539 20.76 11.99 3.82
C LYS A 539 20.83 13.13 2.81
N GLU A 540 21.95 13.85 2.79
CA GLU A 540 22.15 15.04 1.97
C GLU A 540 21.86 14.79 0.47
N ASN A 541 22.31 13.65 -0.06
CA ASN A 541 22.05 13.26 -1.45
C ASN A 541 20.55 13.04 -1.76
N ASN A 542 19.79 12.51 -0.80
CA ASN A 542 18.36 12.22 -0.92
C ASN A 542 17.52 13.50 -0.74
N ILE A 543 17.88 14.38 0.20
CA ILE A 543 17.27 15.70 0.33
C ILE A 543 17.46 16.49 -0.99
N GLU A 544 18.69 16.50 -1.51
CA GLU A 544 18.99 17.21 -2.76
C GLU A 544 18.25 16.60 -3.95
N LEU A 545 17.95 15.29 -3.94
CA LEU A 545 17.13 14.62 -4.97
C LEU A 545 15.72 15.18 -5.01
N PHE A 546 15.04 15.20 -3.86
CA PHE A 546 13.67 15.72 -3.85
C PHE A 546 13.63 17.23 -4.14
N LYS A 547 14.62 17.98 -3.66
CA LYS A 547 14.74 19.43 -3.88
C LYS A 547 14.99 19.79 -5.35
N ARG A 548 15.92 19.11 -6.03
CA ARG A 548 16.23 19.38 -7.46
C ARG A 548 15.06 19.08 -8.39
N HIS A 549 14.23 18.10 -8.04
CA HIS A 549 12.98 17.79 -8.75
C HIS A 549 11.76 18.55 -8.25
N LYS A 550 11.90 19.36 -7.20
CA LYS A 550 10.83 20.15 -6.57
C LYS A 550 9.65 19.27 -6.11
N VAL A 551 9.95 18.08 -5.60
CA VAL A 551 8.97 17.13 -5.07
C VAL A 551 8.76 17.40 -3.58
N PHE A 552 9.87 17.43 -2.83
CA PHE A 552 9.92 17.91 -1.45
C PHE A 552 10.97 19.00 -1.28
N ASP A 553 10.73 19.92 -0.36
CA ASP A 553 11.79 20.71 0.26
C ASP A 553 12.38 20.02 1.49
N GLU A 554 13.44 20.62 2.04
CA GLU A 554 14.19 20.06 3.18
C GLU A 554 13.32 19.95 4.44
N GLU A 555 12.50 20.95 4.72
CA GLU A 555 11.58 20.95 5.87
C GLU A 555 10.51 19.85 5.73
N GLU A 556 9.95 19.69 4.52
CA GLU A 556 9.00 18.63 4.18
C GLU A 556 9.61 17.22 4.36
N VAL A 557 10.89 17.03 4.03
CA VAL A 557 11.59 15.75 4.26
C VAL A 557 11.80 15.47 5.74
N HIS A 558 12.33 16.43 6.51
CA HIS A 558 12.56 16.28 7.95
C HIS A 558 11.24 16.02 8.71
N SER A 559 10.18 16.74 8.35
CA SER A 559 8.85 16.53 8.91
C SER A 559 8.33 15.11 8.70
N ARG A 560 8.50 14.57 7.48
CA ARG A 560 8.06 13.21 7.16
C ARG A 560 8.86 12.16 7.91
N TYR A 561 10.17 12.38 8.02
CA TYR A 561 11.05 11.53 8.80
C TYR A 561 10.57 11.42 10.26
N GLU A 562 10.30 12.55 10.91
CA GLU A 562 9.79 12.60 12.28
C GLU A 562 8.41 11.93 12.41
N ILE A 563 7.44 12.29 11.55
CA ILE A 563 6.09 11.72 11.56
C ILE A 563 6.13 10.19 11.44
N MET A 564 6.94 9.65 10.52
CA MET A 564 7.02 8.21 10.28
C MET A 564 7.67 7.47 11.46
N MET A 565 8.70 8.05 12.09
CA MET A 565 9.31 7.49 13.31
C MET A 565 8.33 7.50 14.49
N GLU A 566 7.60 8.60 14.69
CA GLU A 566 6.58 8.68 15.73
C GLU A 566 5.42 7.71 15.50
N GLU A 567 4.95 7.57 14.25
CA GLU A 567 3.87 6.65 13.89
C GLU A 567 4.28 5.20 14.21
N TYR A 568 5.52 4.82 13.87
CA TYR A 568 6.10 3.52 14.22
C TYR A 568 6.06 3.27 15.74
N VAL A 569 6.53 4.25 16.53
CA VAL A 569 6.51 4.18 18.01
C VAL A 569 5.07 4.06 18.53
N LYS A 570 4.14 4.90 18.04
CA LYS A 570 2.75 4.92 18.50
C LYS A 570 2.03 3.60 18.23
N ILE A 571 2.22 3.01 17.04
CA ILE A 571 1.61 1.71 16.68
C ILE A 571 2.11 0.63 17.64
N LEU A 572 3.43 0.47 17.77
CA LEU A 572 4.01 -0.57 18.63
C LEU A 572 3.71 -0.35 20.11
N HIS A 573 3.60 0.90 20.55
CA HIS A 573 3.17 1.22 21.91
C HIS A 573 1.74 0.74 22.19
N ILE A 574 0.80 0.99 21.27
CA ILE A 574 -0.58 0.50 21.39
C ILE A 574 -0.62 -1.04 21.40
N GLU A 575 0.19 -1.68 20.55
CA GLU A 575 0.30 -3.15 20.53
C GLU A 575 0.81 -3.68 21.88
N ALA A 576 1.94 -3.16 22.36
CA ALA A 576 2.54 -3.61 23.60
C ALA A 576 1.65 -3.35 24.84
N LEU A 577 0.99 -2.20 24.91
CA LEU A 577 -0.02 -1.91 25.95
C LEU A 577 -1.19 -2.89 25.90
N THR A 578 -1.64 -3.23 24.69
CA THR A 578 -2.72 -4.20 24.51
C THR A 578 -2.28 -5.60 24.95
N MET A 579 -1.05 -6.01 24.65
CA MET A 579 -0.48 -7.27 25.15
C MET A 579 -0.47 -7.34 26.67
N VAL A 580 0.03 -6.30 27.34
CA VAL A 580 0.05 -6.22 28.81
C VAL A 580 -1.37 -6.25 29.38
N ASN A 581 -2.32 -5.55 28.77
CA ASN A 581 -3.70 -5.50 29.23
C ASN A 581 -4.38 -6.88 29.13
N MET A 582 -4.29 -7.52 27.96
CA MET A 582 -4.88 -8.82 27.70
C MET A 582 -4.22 -9.92 28.54
N SER A 583 -2.89 -9.91 28.68
CA SER A 583 -2.21 -10.90 29.51
C SER A 583 -2.65 -10.78 30.98
N GLN A 584 -2.66 -9.58 31.55
CA GLN A 584 -3.00 -9.36 32.96
C GLN A 584 -4.47 -9.60 33.29
N LYS A 585 -5.39 -9.22 32.40
CA LYS A 585 -6.82 -9.20 32.71
C LYS A 585 -7.58 -10.40 32.16
N GLU A 586 -7.03 -11.11 31.18
CA GLU A 586 -7.74 -12.18 30.48
C GLU A 586 -6.97 -13.50 30.57
N ILE A 587 -5.75 -13.56 30.03
CA ILE A 587 -4.99 -14.83 29.92
C ILE A 587 -4.57 -15.35 31.31
N LEU A 588 -3.82 -14.55 32.09
CA LEU A 588 -3.29 -15.01 33.38
C LEU A 588 -4.41 -15.41 34.37
N PRO A 589 -5.52 -14.64 34.52
CA PRO A 589 -6.62 -15.05 35.38
C PRO A 589 -7.33 -16.32 34.92
N ALA A 590 -7.58 -16.46 33.60
CA ALA A 590 -8.24 -17.65 33.05
C ALA A 590 -7.40 -18.91 33.27
N VAL A 591 -6.12 -18.84 32.98
CA VAL A 591 -5.18 -19.95 33.16
C VAL A 591 -4.97 -20.28 34.64
N SER A 592 -4.94 -19.27 35.52
CA SER A 592 -4.87 -19.48 36.97
C SER A 592 -6.10 -20.23 37.49
N GLN A 593 -7.31 -19.87 37.01
CA GLN A 593 -8.53 -20.59 37.35
C GLN A 593 -8.49 -22.04 36.84
N TYR A 594 -8.04 -22.26 35.60
CA TYR A 594 -7.87 -23.61 35.05
C TYR A 594 -6.89 -24.46 35.87
N SER A 595 -5.77 -23.86 36.30
CA SER A 595 -4.80 -24.51 37.17
C SER A 595 -5.42 -24.93 38.52
N TYR A 596 -6.28 -24.08 39.09
CA TYR A 596 -7.03 -24.42 40.31
C TYR A 596 -7.94 -25.63 40.07
N ASP A 597 -8.70 -25.64 38.97
CA ASP A 597 -9.63 -26.73 38.64
C ASP A 597 -8.89 -28.07 38.45
N LEU A 598 -7.72 -28.06 37.79
CA LEU A 598 -6.85 -29.23 37.64
C LEU A 598 -6.32 -29.72 38.99
N ALA A 599 -5.84 -28.82 39.84
CA ALA A 599 -5.34 -29.15 41.17
C ALA A 599 -6.44 -29.76 42.06
N GLN A 600 -7.63 -29.17 42.05
CA GLN A 600 -8.79 -29.68 42.78
C GLN A 600 -9.21 -31.06 42.26
N THR A 601 -9.26 -31.24 40.94
CA THR A 601 -9.59 -32.52 40.31
C THR A 601 -8.59 -33.60 40.70
N CYS A 602 -7.28 -33.29 40.68
CA CYS A 602 -6.22 -34.20 41.08
C CYS A 602 -6.35 -34.60 42.57
N ALA A 603 -6.62 -33.64 43.45
CA ALA A 603 -6.83 -33.91 44.88
C ALA A 603 -8.03 -34.85 45.10
N MET A 604 -9.18 -34.55 44.49
CA MET A 604 -10.40 -35.35 44.64
C MET A 604 -10.27 -36.76 44.04
N LYS A 605 -9.67 -36.90 42.85
CA LYS A 605 -9.46 -38.22 42.24
C LYS A 605 -8.49 -39.09 43.05
N THR A 606 -7.46 -38.48 43.64
CA THR A 606 -6.52 -39.20 44.52
C THR A 606 -7.25 -39.76 45.74
N GLU A 607 -8.17 -38.99 46.32
CA GLU A 607 -8.97 -39.42 47.48
C GLU A 607 -9.97 -40.53 47.12
N VAL A 608 -10.70 -40.38 46.02
CA VAL A 608 -11.80 -41.29 45.63
C VAL A 608 -11.29 -42.54 44.91
N ALA A 609 -10.47 -42.37 43.87
CA ALA A 609 -10.10 -43.44 42.94
C ALA A 609 -8.70 -44.01 43.17
N LYS A 610 -7.84 -43.31 43.95
CA LYS A 610 -6.45 -43.69 44.25
C LYS A 610 -5.60 -43.97 42.99
N LEU A 611 -5.89 -43.27 41.90
CA LEU A 611 -5.16 -43.35 40.63
C LEU A 611 -4.02 -42.32 40.57
N GLU A 612 -3.10 -42.51 39.63
CA GLU A 612 -1.93 -41.63 39.48
C GLU A 612 -2.26 -40.21 38.98
N ASN A 613 -3.41 -40.02 38.30
CA ASN A 613 -3.85 -38.72 37.74
C ASN A 613 -2.80 -38.05 36.84
N VAL A 614 -2.19 -38.85 35.95
CA VAL A 614 -1.05 -38.44 35.11
C VAL A 614 -1.37 -37.21 34.27
N TYR A 615 -2.54 -37.18 33.61
CA TYR A 615 -2.98 -36.05 32.79
C TYR A 615 -3.05 -34.76 33.61
N GLU A 616 -3.79 -34.74 34.71
CA GLU A 616 -3.96 -33.53 35.51
C GLU A 616 -2.64 -33.05 36.14
N LYS A 617 -1.77 -33.97 36.58
CA LYS A 617 -0.48 -33.62 37.20
C LYS A 617 0.50 -33.02 36.20
N GLU A 618 0.68 -33.63 35.04
CA GLU A 618 1.60 -33.11 34.02
C GLU A 618 1.05 -31.80 33.43
N THR A 619 -0.24 -31.74 33.06
CA THR A 619 -0.84 -30.49 32.57
C THR A 619 -0.78 -29.38 33.61
N LEU A 620 -1.06 -29.64 34.89
CA LEU A 620 -0.94 -28.64 35.95
C LEU A 620 0.49 -28.11 36.08
N LYS A 621 1.48 -29.00 36.02
CA LYS A 621 2.90 -28.64 36.10
C LYS A 621 3.31 -27.74 34.94
N ASP A 622 2.96 -28.12 33.72
CA ASP A 622 3.32 -27.38 32.51
C ASP A 622 2.61 -26.01 32.49
N VAL A 623 1.30 -26.00 32.72
CA VAL A 623 0.51 -24.76 32.81
C VAL A 623 1.02 -23.84 33.91
N SER A 624 1.36 -24.35 35.10
CA SER A 624 1.90 -23.52 36.19
C SER A 624 3.26 -22.91 35.82
N ALA A 625 4.13 -23.69 35.19
CA ALA A 625 5.44 -23.21 34.75
C ALA A 625 5.32 -22.13 33.67
N LEU A 626 4.41 -22.31 32.71
CA LEU A 626 4.14 -21.32 31.65
C LEU A 626 3.44 -20.08 32.20
N LEU A 627 2.53 -20.23 33.17
CA LEU A 627 1.89 -19.12 33.86
C LEU A 627 2.92 -18.22 34.55
N ASP A 628 3.89 -18.81 35.23
CA ASP A 628 5.01 -18.07 35.85
C ASP A 628 5.87 -17.35 34.80
N GLN A 629 6.15 -17.99 33.66
CA GLN A 629 6.89 -17.38 32.56
C GLN A 629 6.12 -16.20 31.95
N ALA A 630 4.84 -16.38 31.63
CA ALA A 630 3.96 -15.35 31.08
C ALA A 630 3.82 -14.16 32.05
N PHE A 631 3.71 -14.42 33.36
CA PHE A 631 3.66 -13.35 34.36
C PHE A 631 4.97 -12.54 34.41
N LYS A 632 6.12 -13.22 34.43
CA LYS A 632 7.43 -12.55 34.42
C LYS A 632 7.64 -11.74 33.14
N ALA A 633 7.31 -12.31 31.98
CA ALA A 633 7.39 -11.63 30.69
C ALA A 633 6.45 -10.42 30.61
N THR A 634 5.23 -10.54 31.15
CA THR A 634 4.29 -9.42 31.28
C THR A 634 4.85 -8.28 32.12
N LYS A 635 5.47 -8.59 33.27
CA LYS A 635 6.12 -7.58 34.12
C LYS A 635 7.34 -6.96 33.46
N HIS A 636 8.09 -7.73 32.70
CA HIS A 636 9.22 -7.22 31.94
C HIS A 636 8.76 -6.26 30.84
N LEU A 637 7.77 -6.62 30.03
CA LEU A 637 7.21 -5.75 29.00
C LEU A 637 6.65 -4.45 29.59
N ASP A 638 5.89 -4.52 30.68
CA ASP A 638 5.38 -3.34 31.40
C ASP A 638 6.51 -2.42 31.90
N LYS A 639 7.66 -2.99 32.32
CA LYS A 639 8.83 -2.22 32.73
C LYS A 639 9.49 -1.53 31.54
N VAL A 640 9.75 -2.26 30.46
CA VAL A 640 10.38 -1.74 29.24
C VAL A 640 9.51 -0.65 28.60
N LEU A 641 8.18 -0.77 28.65
CA LEU A 641 7.27 0.27 28.19
C LEU A 641 7.39 1.56 29.00
N LYS A 642 7.46 1.47 30.33
CA LYS A 642 7.67 2.64 31.20
C LYS A 642 9.01 3.32 30.94
N GLU A 643 10.04 2.56 30.60
CA GLU A 643 11.33 3.11 30.19
C GLU A 643 11.21 3.81 28.83
N ALA A 644 10.51 3.20 27.86
CA ALA A 644 10.26 3.80 26.54
C ALA A 644 9.53 5.15 26.64
N GLU A 645 8.56 5.29 27.54
CA GLU A 645 7.81 6.54 27.78
C GLU A 645 8.70 7.70 28.29
N THR A 646 9.89 7.41 28.83
CA THR A 646 10.83 8.45 29.28
C THR A 646 11.73 8.98 28.17
N ILE A 647 11.68 8.39 26.97
CA ILE A 647 12.52 8.79 25.83
C ILE A 647 11.79 9.89 25.04
N GLU A 648 12.26 11.13 25.16
CA GLU A 648 11.67 12.29 24.47
C GLU A 648 12.07 12.39 22.97
N ASP A 649 13.23 11.84 22.62
CA ASP A 649 13.76 11.89 21.25
C ASP A 649 13.11 10.81 20.38
N PHE A 650 12.41 11.23 19.32
CA PHE A 650 11.62 10.33 18.47
C PHE A 650 12.45 9.22 17.81
N GLU A 651 13.70 9.52 17.43
CA GLU A 651 14.59 8.58 16.75
C GLU A 651 15.09 7.52 17.74
N LYS A 652 15.59 7.95 18.90
CA LYS A 652 15.99 7.04 19.98
C LYS A 652 14.82 6.19 20.47
N ALA A 653 13.62 6.77 20.55
CA ALA A 653 12.43 6.02 20.91
C ALA A 653 12.16 4.91 19.88
N ALA A 654 12.14 5.22 18.58
CA ALA A 654 11.93 4.22 17.53
C ALA A 654 12.95 3.08 17.57
N PHE A 655 14.24 3.39 17.78
CA PHE A 655 15.28 2.37 17.96
C PHE A 655 15.08 1.54 19.24
N TYR A 656 14.70 2.17 20.36
CA TYR A 656 14.39 1.44 21.60
C TYR A 656 13.20 0.48 21.44
N TYR A 657 12.16 0.88 20.71
CA TYR A 657 11.04 -0.01 20.40
C TYR A 657 11.49 -1.24 19.60
N ARG A 658 12.35 -1.03 18.59
CA ARG A 658 12.95 -2.11 17.79
C ARG A 658 13.78 -3.06 18.64
N ASP A 659 14.63 -2.52 19.51
CA ASP A 659 15.67 -3.28 20.20
C ASP A 659 15.22 -3.90 21.52
N GLU A 660 14.26 -3.30 22.23
CA GLU A 660 13.86 -3.72 23.58
C GLU A 660 12.37 -4.10 23.67
N VAL A 661 11.46 -3.28 23.12
CA VAL A 661 10.01 -3.52 23.24
C VAL A 661 9.56 -4.73 22.40
N ILE A 662 9.93 -4.80 21.13
CA ILE A 662 9.53 -5.90 20.22
C ILE A 662 10.06 -7.26 20.72
N PRO A 663 11.33 -7.40 21.16
CA PRO A 663 11.79 -8.63 21.79
C PRO A 663 11.02 -9.00 23.06
N ALA A 664 10.68 -8.02 23.92
CA ALA A 664 9.87 -8.27 25.11
C ALA A 664 8.43 -8.69 24.77
N MET A 665 7.83 -8.13 23.73
CA MET A 665 6.53 -8.58 23.19
C MET A 665 6.60 -10.04 22.74
N SER A 666 7.62 -10.39 21.97
CA SER A 666 7.84 -11.77 21.48
C SER A 666 8.03 -12.75 22.64
N ALA A 667 8.80 -12.36 23.66
CA ALA A 667 9.03 -13.17 24.86
C ALA A 667 7.76 -13.38 25.70
N LEU A 668 6.82 -12.43 25.68
CA LEU A 668 5.50 -12.60 26.31
C LEU A 668 4.58 -13.49 25.48
N ARG A 669 4.59 -13.34 24.16
CA ARG A 669 3.75 -14.12 23.26
C ARG A 669 4.00 -15.62 23.38
N THR A 670 5.26 -16.05 23.36
CA THR A 670 5.66 -17.47 23.37
C THR A 670 4.95 -18.31 24.44
N PRO A 671 5.05 -18.00 25.75
CA PRO A 671 4.36 -18.79 26.78
C PRO A 671 2.83 -18.64 26.72
N CYS A 672 2.30 -17.50 26.27
CA CYS A 672 0.85 -17.30 26.15
C CYS A 672 0.24 -18.16 25.03
N ASP A 673 0.91 -18.26 23.88
CA ASP A 673 0.47 -19.11 22.78
C ASP A 673 0.57 -20.59 23.18
N GLU A 674 1.59 -21.00 23.93
CA GLU A 674 1.67 -22.37 24.46
C GLU A 674 0.55 -22.67 25.47
N LEU A 675 0.21 -21.72 26.34
CA LEU A 675 -0.92 -21.82 27.27
C LEU A 675 -2.26 -22.01 26.56
N GLU A 676 -2.47 -21.39 25.39
CA GLU A 676 -3.68 -21.60 24.58
C GLU A 676 -3.86 -23.08 24.21
N THR A 677 -2.77 -23.77 23.89
CA THR A 677 -2.83 -25.19 23.47
C THR A 677 -3.15 -26.16 24.61
N LEU A 678 -2.88 -25.77 25.85
CA LEU A 678 -3.05 -26.61 27.05
C LEU A 678 -4.34 -26.29 27.82
N THR A 679 -4.90 -25.10 27.62
CA THR A 679 -6.10 -24.63 28.32
C THR A 679 -7.36 -25.12 27.63
N ALA A 680 -8.36 -25.52 28.40
CA ALA A 680 -9.64 -25.93 27.85
C ALA A 680 -10.34 -24.78 27.09
N GLU A 681 -10.96 -25.08 25.95
CA GLU A 681 -11.57 -24.08 25.05
C GLU A 681 -12.63 -23.20 25.75
N ASN A 682 -13.38 -23.77 26.70
CA ASN A 682 -14.39 -23.04 27.46
C ASN A 682 -13.82 -22.08 28.51
N VAL A 683 -12.53 -22.20 28.82
CA VAL A 683 -11.83 -21.32 29.77
C VAL A 683 -11.01 -20.25 29.03
N TRP A 684 -10.53 -20.56 27.83
CA TRP A 684 -9.75 -19.60 27.04
C TRP A 684 -10.57 -18.33 26.70
N PRO A 685 -10.06 -17.12 26.96
CA PRO A 685 -10.89 -15.92 27.05
C PRO A 685 -11.36 -15.34 25.72
N PHE A 686 -10.76 -15.74 24.59
CA PHE A 686 -11.09 -15.18 23.27
C PHE A 686 -10.95 -16.21 22.13
N PRO A 687 -11.54 -15.96 20.95
CA PRO A 687 -11.49 -16.89 19.83
C PRO A 687 -10.06 -17.24 19.36
N THR A 688 -9.81 -18.53 19.13
CA THR A 688 -8.56 -19.07 18.58
C THR A 688 -8.45 -18.82 17.08
N TYR A 689 -7.27 -19.03 16.49
CA TYR A 689 -7.07 -18.91 15.03
C TYR A 689 -8.00 -19.80 14.22
N GLY A 690 -8.32 -21.01 14.72
CA GLY A 690 -9.26 -21.91 14.04
C GLY A 690 -10.64 -21.27 13.84
N LYS A 691 -11.14 -20.51 14.84
CA LYS A 691 -12.41 -19.78 14.72
C LYS A 691 -12.29 -18.57 13.80
N LEU A 692 -11.17 -17.86 13.83
CA LEU A 692 -10.97 -16.64 13.04
C LEU A 692 -10.81 -16.95 11.54
N LEU A 693 -10.04 -17.98 11.20
CA LEU A 693 -9.69 -18.36 9.84
C LEU A 693 -10.75 -19.22 9.14
N PHE A 694 -11.44 -20.09 9.88
CA PHE A 694 -12.40 -21.04 9.31
C PHE A 694 -13.85 -20.80 9.74
N GLY A 695 -14.09 -19.84 10.63
CA GLY A 695 -15.41 -19.58 11.22
C GLY A 695 -16.40 -18.80 10.34
N ILE A 696 -15.98 -18.34 9.15
CA ILE A 696 -16.91 -17.86 8.12
C ILE A 696 -17.59 -19.10 7.53
N LEU A 697 -18.78 -19.43 8.00
CA LEU A 697 -19.58 -20.55 7.54
C LEU A 697 -20.62 -20.11 6.50
#